data_AF-A0AAN5PKQ8-F1
#
_entry.id   AF-A0AAN5PKQ8-F1
#
_cell.length_a   1.000
_cell.length_b   1.000
_cell.length_c   1.000
_cell.angle_alpha   90.00
_cell.angle_beta   90.00
_cell.angle_gamma   90.00
#
_symmetry.space_group_name_H-M   'P 1'
#
loop_
_entity.id
_entity.type
_entity.pdbx_description
1 polymer ?
#
loop_
_entity_poly.entity_id
_entity_poly.type
_entity_poly.pdbx_seq_one_letter_code
_entity_poly.pdbx_strand_id
1 'polypeptide(L)'
;MQLRKVYDSVRIKRDRNPLEAQDIAPILNAKNRRLRELGRSGHLIPIRCADYASKATARKLAKAIAGLGMGDRRQYLYNHLNGNHTIGFDVERDRSGVYKIFCFESAADPKHMEALDLLYKELTKKGIKFEIKSCQSQLQKDEYNCSVYTLAVLSELSKYDHAFDYLPTEYAEELTLKATKEIKIEENFTKKRTVKLDNMDKISWVKLSDMPTKVIAMSQSYQAMEQALKKSKDFDLDPAVFIQLHKEKYHFDQSNEQSTKYVNQRRKHIVDRLDASIKPMLEKSYSKFLKELPLLGLIDEGKVPDFHKEITENKAMTLDEKMAYIEKLFFVITEKYKIRGTLDSFEEISKVPPHYLSSLLLLRNEYLLHLASKPRTEYEEFFKNKLRSSPLFYKLEEHCKKIPSVMRVKSLSILFKELFPKQFVAEYYQTQDSCEDLKLKNPLTALFQENSRIKASEVMEQLKAFEKEYGGGPGENLFINSKIIDFLDPGLRQCLYYEPSTSLIKVKSGMDEETLLGLIESNGRISRAYVFTEDNQFYFYHEGNKPKLKAVPIDEATLQKIIKIASQQIEKLGSNPKKVLSLGNESIKEVCSFLRQENLNDICTLADHSPYDPEELNKKRNLLVLREIYIEYLSKLLLQDRKLAVRKWQEWRSSLLGFLDVVQKDSPLSPTARDAIMKLDVAEKESLEHQNQANPLFQKLSSTATSVTKGVLEKGLSFFKSANLKDIVSSYFSKEPNEQQNTWRYAQETHDALGFKLSMFHFLNGASDRWIRYERTSPPMNQIDEFGWKFNLSIHKDDVSKAFPIVAEVANQMNLGLFKIMCQAQANRVQNNDVKTMIGRELVIYPNANPELSAAQWIDILLKIEERFKKAGIRTSSDSCPASNRKLGKYVSYTHAAWTDEKMDIPFAEGIKETALEDEDLFADYVFDEITEAPRKKVASKKPR
;
A
#
# COMPACT_ATOMS: atom_id res chain seq x y z
N MET A 1 -13.57 -12.08 17.46
CA MET A 1 -13.75 -12.45 16.02
C MET A 1 -15.21 -12.48 15.56
N GLN A 2 -16.17 -13.00 16.35
CA GLN A 2 -17.61 -12.96 16.00
C GLN A 2 -18.20 -11.55 15.99
N LEU A 3 -17.69 -10.65 16.83
CA LEU A 3 -18.21 -9.29 16.96
C LEU A 3 -17.89 -8.37 15.79
N ARG A 4 -16.66 -8.50 15.27
CA ARG A 4 -16.21 -7.84 14.04
C ARG A 4 -17.20 -8.11 12.91
N LYS A 5 -17.58 -9.39 12.70
CA LYS A 5 -18.56 -9.78 11.67
C LYS A 5 -19.93 -9.12 11.86
N VAL A 6 -20.42 -8.97 13.09
CA VAL A 6 -21.73 -8.36 13.35
C VAL A 6 -21.67 -6.84 13.21
N TYR A 7 -20.71 -6.18 13.83
CA TYR A 7 -20.54 -4.73 13.78
C TYR A 7 -20.17 -4.24 12.37
N ASP A 8 -19.29 -4.98 11.68
CA ASP A 8 -19.00 -4.78 10.26
C ASP A 8 -20.25 -5.03 9.43
N SER A 9 -21.05 -6.09 9.65
CA SER A 9 -22.29 -6.29 8.88
C SER A 9 -23.31 -5.15 9.01
N VAL A 10 -23.30 -4.40 10.12
CA VAL A 10 -24.19 -3.25 10.36
C VAL A 10 -23.64 -1.97 9.77
N ARG A 11 -22.34 -1.70 9.95
CA ARG A 11 -21.72 -0.46 9.47
C ARG A 11 -21.34 -0.49 8.01
N ILE A 12 -20.87 -1.65 7.51
CA ILE A 12 -20.52 -1.86 6.09
C ILE A 12 -21.77 -1.77 5.20
N LYS A 13 -22.95 -2.15 5.71
CA LYS A 13 -24.22 -1.94 5.00
C LYS A 13 -24.64 -0.47 4.89
N ARG A 14 -24.13 0.41 5.75
CA ARG A 14 -24.48 1.84 5.79
C ARG A 14 -23.46 2.73 5.07
N ASP A 15 -22.17 2.40 5.19
CA ASP A 15 -21.05 3.12 4.57
C ASP A 15 -20.41 2.26 3.45
N ARG A 16 -20.99 2.28 2.25
CA ARG A 16 -20.32 1.96 0.98
C ARG A 16 -19.54 0.62 0.89
N ASN A 17 -20.19 -0.52 1.06
CA ASN A 17 -19.81 -1.69 0.25
C ASN A 17 -21.01 -2.21 -0.55
N PRO A 18 -20.77 -2.72 -1.77
CA PRO A 18 -21.83 -3.30 -2.57
C PRO A 18 -22.47 -4.52 -1.89
N LEU A 19 -23.76 -4.70 -2.14
CA LEU A 19 -24.55 -5.81 -1.61
C LEU A 19 -23.91 -7.15 -2.01
N GLU A 20 -23.60 -8.02 -1.05
CA GLU A 20 -23.15 -9.37 -1.34
C GLU A 20 -24.31 -10.21 -1.89
N ALA A 21 -24.02 -11.31 -2.57
CA ALA A 21 -25.06 -12.14 -3.19
C ALA A 21 -26.08 -12.73 -2.20
N GLN A 22 -25.67 -12.97 -0.95
CA GLN A 22 -26.56 -13.38 0.13
C GLN A 22 -27.56 -12.28 0.54
N ASP A 23 -27.21 -11.01 0.34
CA ASP A 23 -28.08 -9.86 0.57
C ASP A 23 -29.01 -9.59 -0.62
N ILE A 24 -28.58 -9.92 -1.85
CA ILE A 24 -29.35 -9.71 -3.08
C ILE A 24 -30.44 -10.78 -3.25
N ALA A 25 -30.18 -12.04 -2.87
CA ALA A 25 -31.13 -13.13 -3.07
C ALA A 25 -32.50 -12.91 -2.40
N PRO A 26 -32.60 -12.41 -1.15
CA PRO A 26 -33.89 -12.05 -0.54
C PRO A 26 -34.65 -10.97 -1.33
N ILE A 27 -33.95 -9.98 -1.88
CA ILE A 27 -34.53 -8.89 -2.68
C ILE A 27 -35.07 -9.44 -4.01
N LEU A 28 -34.29 -10.28 -4.69
CA LEU A 28 -34.71 -10.95 -5.93
C LEU A 28 -35.89 -11.89 -5.67
N ASN A 29 -35.88 -12.64 -4.57
CA ASN A 29 -36.99 -13.53 -4.18
C ASN A 29 -38.26 -12.74 -3.87
N ALA A 30 -38.17 -11.64 -3.12
CA ALA A 30 -39.31 -10.77 -2.86
C ALA A 30 -39.87 -10.18 -4.16
N LYS A 31 -39.00 -9.80 -5.09
CA LYS A 31 -39.39 -9.30 -6.40
C LYS A 31 -40.04 -10.37 -7.26
N ASN A 32 -39.49 -11.57 -7.29
CA ASN A 32 -40.06 -12.72 -7.99
C ASN A 32 -41.44 -13.11 -7.45
N ARG A 33 -41.63 -13.07 -6.11
CA ARG A 33 -42.95 -13.24 -5.49
C ARG A 33 -43.94 -12.20 -6.01
N ARG A 34 -43.55 -10.92 -5.99
CA ARG A 34 -44.39 -9.84 -6.50
C ARG A 34 -44.71 -9.96 -7.99
N LEU A 35 -43.74 -10.35 -8.83
CA LEU A 35 -43.99 -10.59 -10.26
C LEU A 35 -45.02 -11.70 -10.46
N ARG A 36 -44.91 -12.79 -9.69
CA ARG A 36 -45.88 -13.89 -9.70
C ARG A 36 -47.27 -13.46 -9.23
N GLU A 37 -47.36 -12.70 -8.14
CA GLU A 37 -48.62 -12.12 -7.64
C GLU A 37 -49.30 -11.20 -8.66
N LEU A 38 -48.51 -10.52 -9.49
CA LEU A 38 -48.99 -9.65 -10.57
C LEU A 38 -49.22 -10.39 -11.90
N GLY A 39 -49.10 -11.72 -11.94
CA GLY A 39 -49.29 -12.52 -13.15
C GLY A 39 -48.25 -12.29 -14.25
N ARG A 40 -47.04 -11.83 -13.91
CA ARG A 40 -46.00 -11.48 -14.88
C ARG A 40 -45.11 -12.67 -15.23
N SER A 41 -44.69 -12.76 -16.49
CA SER A 41 -43.98 -13.90 -17.10
C SER A 41 -42.51 -14.06 -16.69
N GLY A 42 -41.91 -13.03 -16.08
CA GLY A 42 -40.49 -13.00 -15.74
C GLY A 42 -40.11 -13.65 -14.40
N HIS A 43 -39.12 -14.55 -14.43
CA HIS A 43 -38.43 -15.03 -13.22
C HIS A 43 -36.96 -14.58 -13.24
N LEU A 44 -36.57 -13.72 -12.29
CA LEU A 44 -35.23 -13.17 -12.18
C LEU A 44 -34.27 -14.16 -11.51
N ILE A 45 -33.17 -14.48 -12.20
CA ILE A 45 -32.09 -15.36 -11.75
C ILE A 45 -30.76 -14.59 -11.80
N PRO A 46 -29.99 -14.51 -10.71
CA PRO A 46 -28.67 -13.89 -10.76
C PRO A 46 -27.64 -14.82 -11.42
N ILE A 47 -26.85 -14.28 -12.36
CA ILE A 47 -25.67 -14.93 -12.93
C ILE A 47 -24.44 -14.15 -12.48
N ARG A 48 -23.59 -14.80 -11.67
CA ARG A 48 -22.44 -14.19 -11.01
C ARG A 48 -21.18 -15.04 -11.09
N CYS A 49 -20.04 -14.38 -11.25
CA CYS A 49 -18.69 -14.86 -10.96
C CYS A 49 -17.88 -13.71 -10.31
N ALA A 50 -16.61 -13.95 -9.97
CA ALA A 50 -15.72 -12.93 -9.41
C ALA A 50 -15.59 -11.71 -10.33
N ASP A 51 -15.33 -11.96 -11.62
CA ASP A 51 -15.12 -10.93 -12.63
C ASP A 51 -16.35 -10.65 -13.49
N TYR A 52 -16.65 -9.36 -13.62
CA TYR A 52 -17.66 -8.85 -14.53
C TYR A 52 -17.22 -9.03 -16.00
N ALA A 53 -18.16 -9.41 -16.86
CA ALA A 53 -17.93 -9.66 -18.30
C ALA A 53 -16.84 -10.70 -18.60
N SER A 54 -16.51 -11.57 -17.64
CA SER A 54 -15.53 -12.63 -17.85
C SER A 54 -16.08 -13.79 -18.68
N LYS A 55 -15.16 -14.56 -19.29
CA LYS A 55 -15.49 -15.82 -19.97
C LYS A 55 -16.26 -16.78 -19.05
N ALA A 56 -15.93 -16.82 -17.76
CA ALA A 56 -16.61 -17.69 -16.79
C ALA A 56 -18.08 -17.26 -16.61
N THR A 57 -18.34 -15.97 -16.45
CA THR A 57 -19.72 -15.45 -16.31
C THR A 57 -20.54 -15.69 -17.57
N ALA A 58 -19.94 -15.50 -18.76
CA ALA A 58 -20.57 -15.80 -20.05
C ALA A 58 -20.89 -17.29 -20.20
N ARG A 59 -19.96 -18.20 -19.87
CA ARG A 59 -20.19 -19.65 -19.84
C ARG A 59 -21.35 -20.04 -18.93
N LYS A 60 -21.40 -19.45 -17.74
CA LYS A 60 -22.47 -19.68 -16.75
C LYS A 60 -23.83 -19.22 -17.26
N LEU A 61 -23.90 -18.04 -17.89
CA LEU A 61 -25.12 -17.56 -18.54
C LEU A 61 -25.53 -18.49 -19.70
N ALA A 62 -24.60 -18.87 -20.58
CA ALA A 62 -24.87 -19.75 -21.70
C ALA A 62 -25.39 -21.13 -21.25
N LYS A 63 -24.83 -21.69 -20.17
CA LYS A 63 -25.31 -22.94 -19.54
C LYS A 63 -26.74 -22.78 -18.98
N ALA A 64 -27.05 -21.65 -18.34
CA ALA A 64 -28.39 -21.37 -17.83
C ALA A 64 -29.42 -21.20 -18.97
N ILE A 65 -29.05 -20.49 -20.05
CA ILE A 65 -29.88 -20.33 -21.25
C ILE A 65 -30.14 -21.69 -21.89
N ALA A 66 -29.10 -22.51 -22.11
CA ALA A 66 -29.24 -23.83 -22.70
C ALA A 66 -30.21 -24.75 -21.93
N GLY A 67 -30.35 -24.55 -20.62
CA GLY A 67 -31.23 -25.30 -19.74
C GLY A 67 -32.72 -24.93 -19.81
N LEU A 68 -33.13 -23.89 -20.57
CA LEU A 68 -34.53 -23.50 -20.69
C LEU A 68 -35.35 -24.54 -21.47
N GLY A 69 -36.53 -24.89 -20.94
CA GLY A 69 -37.55 -25.68 -21.64
C GLY A 69 -38.17 -24.92 -22.81
N MET A 70 -38.84 -25.63 -23.71
CA MET A 70 -39.58 -24.97 -24.82
C MET A 70 -40.76 -24.17 -24.26
N GLY A 71 -40.89 -22.91 -24.67
CA GLY A 71 -41.88 -21.97 -24.15
C GLY A 71 -41.49 -21.32 -22.82
N ASP A 72 -40.35 -21.68 -22.22
CA ASP A 72 -39.90 -21.06 -20.98
C ASP A 72 -39.29 -19.69 -21.25
N ARG A 73 -39.62 -18.75 -20.36
CA ARG A 73 -39.00 -17.42 -20.29
C ARG A 73 -38.38 -17.18 -18.92
N ARG A 74 -37.15 -16.68 -18.89
CA ARG A 74 -36.41 -16.31 -17.67
C ARG A 74 -35.68 -15.00 -17.88
N GLN A 75 -35.52 -14.26 -16.81
CA GLN A 75 -34.71 -13.04 -16.80
C GLN A 75 -33.43 -13.30 -16.01
N TYR A 76 -32.28 -12.92 -16.55
CA TYR A 76 -30.99 -13.08 -15.90
C TYR A 76 -30.41 -11.71 -15.55
N LEU A 77 -29.93 -11.58 -14.31
CA LEU A 77 -29.14 -10.43 -13.89
C LEU A 77 -27.67 -10.82 -13.92
N TYR A 78 -26.95 -10.34 -14.93
CA TYR A 78 -25.52 -10.62 -15.14
C TYR A 78 -24.69 -9.62 -14.35
N ASN A 79 -24.02 -10.08 -13.30
CA ASN A 79 -23.31 -9.20 -12.35
C ASN A 79 -22.02 -9.83 -11.80
N HIS A 80 -21.26 -9.05 -11.02
CA HIS A 80 -20.03 -9.48 -10.35
C HIS A 80 -20.17 -9.39 -8.82
N LEU A 81 -19.17 -9.89 -8.08
CA LEU A 81 -19.17 -9.96 -6.60
C LEU A 81 -19.41 -8.62 -5.89
N ASN A 82 -19.22 -7.50 -6.59
CA ASN A 82 -19.36 -6.16 -6.05
C ASN A 82 -20.52 -5.36 -6.68
N GLY A 83 -21.48 -5.96 -7.39
CA GLY A 83 -22.79 -5.36 -7.72
C GLY A 83 -22.86 -3.94 -8.36
N ASN A 84 -21.72 -3.33 -8.71
CA ASN A 84 -21.58 -1.95 -9.14
C ASN A 84 -21.86 -1.80 -10.64
N HIS A 85 -21.86 -2.91 -11.39
CA HIS A 85 -22.33 -2.92 -12.76
C HIS A 85 -23.13 -4.20 -13.08
N THR A 86 -24.19 -4.08 -13.88
CA THR A 86 -25.09 -5.20 -14.22
C THR A 86 -25.65 -5.09 -15.63
N ILE A 87 -25.80 -6.23 -16.29
CA ILE A 87 -26.54 -6.37 -17.56
C ILE A 87 -27.80 -7.17 -17.31
N GLY A 88 -28.91 -6.74 -17.89
CA GLY A 88 -30.17 -7.47 -17.84
C GLY A 88 -30.36 -8.30 -19.10
N PHE A 89 -30.66 -9.57 -18.94
CA PHE A 89 -31.07 -10.43 -20.03
C PHE A 89 -32.53 -10.87 -19.82
N ASP A 90 -33.34 -10.76 -20.85
CA ASP A 90 -34.67 -11.38 -20.92
C ASP A 90 -34.62 -12.44 -22.01
N VAL A 91 -34.81 -13.70 -21.62
CA VAL A 91 -34.53 -14.84 -22.49
C VAL A 91 -35.73 -15.75 -22.54
N GLU A 92 -36.18 -16.03 -23.75
CA GLU A 92 -37.24 -16.97 -24.04
C GLU A 92 -36.73 -18.03 -25.01
N ARG A 93 -37.11 -19.28 -24.80
CA ARG A 93 -37.00 -20.31 -25.83
C ARG A 93 -38.36 -20.46 -26.49
N ASP A 94 -38.50 -19.99 -27.72
CA ASP A 94 -39.77 -20.02 -28.41
C ASP A 94 -40.22 -21.46 -28.74
N ARG A 95 -41.44 -21.60 -29.24
CA ARG A 95 -42.01 -22.90 -29.61
C ARG A 95 -41.30 -23.57 -30.79
N SER A 96 -40.52 -22.82 -31.57
CA SER A 96 -39.68 -23.36 -32.66
C SER A 96 -38.31 -23.85 -32.16
N GLY A 97 -38.02 -23.65 -30.88
CA GLY A 97 -36.76 -24.02 -30.24
C GLY A 97 -35.64 -22.98 -30.43
N VAL A 98 -35.95 -21.79 -30.97
CA VAL A 98 -34.99 -20.68 -31.11
C VAL A 98 -34.99 -19.85 -29.83
N TYR A 99 -33.80 -19.51 -29.35
CA TYR A 99 -33.64 -18.67 -28.18
C TYR A 99 -33.69 -17.20 -28.57
N LYS A 100 -34.71 -16.49 -28.08
CA LYS A 100 -34.87 -15.04 -28.21
C LYS A 100 -34.25 -14.38 -26.98
N ILE A 101 -33.13 -13.68 -27.17
CA ILE A 101 -32.36 -13.07 -26.09
C ILE A 101 -32.41 -11.56 -26.29
N PHE A 102 -33.07 -10.86 -25.37
CA PHE A 102 -32.92 -9.43 -25.29
C PHE A 102 -31.96 -9.05 -24.17
N CYS A 103 -31.07 -8.12 -24.48
CA CYS A 103 -30.07 -7.60 -23.57
C CYS A 103 -30.30 -6.11 -23.34
N PHE A 104 -30.19 -5.67 -22.08
CA PHE A 104 -30.32 -4.28 -21.69
C PHE A 104 -29.17 -3.86 -20.80
N GLU A 105 -28.55 -2.73 -21.12
CA GLU A 105 -27.47 -2.14 -20.33
C GLU A 105 -27.66 -0.62 -20.19
N SER A 106 -27.51 -0.13 -18.95
CA SER A 106 -27.92 1.22 -18.57
C SER A 106 -26.83 2.29 -18.70
N ALA A 107 -25.55 1.93 -18.59
CA ALA A 107 -24.42 2.83 -18.43
C ALA A 107 -23.67 3.15 -19.73
N ALA A 108 -23.86 2.34 -20.76
CA ALA A 108 -22.94 2.21 -21.89
C ALA A 108 -21.52 1.76 -21.50
N ASP A 109 -21.42 0.84 -20.54
CA ASP A 109 -20.13 0.22 -20.21
C ASP A 109 -19.62 -0.59 -21.41
N PRO A 110 -18.38 -0.35 -21.89
CA PRO A 110 -17.76 -1.16 -22.95
C PRO A 110 -17.77 -2.67 -22.66
N LYS A 111 -17.71 -3.08 -21.39
CA LYS A 111 -17.78 -4.49 -20.96
C LYS A 111 -19.09 -5.17 -21.38
N HIS A 112 -20.15 -4.40 -21.67
CA HIS A 112 -21.38 -4.94 -22.26
C HIS A 112 -21.13 -5.63 -23.61
N MET A 113 -20.36 -5.00 -24.49
CA MET A 113 -20.05 -5.55 -25.80
C MET A 113 -19.20 -6.81 -25.70
N GLU A 114 -18.23 -6.82 -24.77
CA GLU A 114 -17.46 -8.03 -24.47
C GLU A 114 -18.36 -9.16 -23.94
N ALA A 115 -19.25 -8.87 -22.99
CA ALA A 115 -20.17 -9.87 -22.45
C ALA A 115 -21.06 -10.49 -23.55
N LEU A 116 -21.53 -9.68 -24.50
CA LEU A 116 -22.30 -10.14 -25.65
C LEU A 116 -21.48 -10.95 -26.65
N ASP A 117 -20.25 -10.52 -26.98
CA ASP A 117 -19.35 -11.27 -27.87
C ASP A 117 -19.01 -12.65 -27.28
N LEU A 118 -18.69 -12.68 -25.99
CA LEU A 118 -18.40 -13.92 -25.26
C LEU A 118 -19.64 -14.82 -25.17
N LEU A 119 -20.82 -14.25 -24.87
CA LEU A 119 -22.07 -15.02 -24.85
C LEU A 119 -22.37 -15.62 -26.23
N TYR A 120 -22.19 -14.84 -27.31
CA TYR A 120 -22.36 -15.31 -28.68
C TYR A 120 -21.45 -16.51 -28.96
N LYS A 121 -20.15 -16.38 -28.68
CA LYS A 121 -19.15 -17.45 -28.86
C LYS A 121 -19.52 -18.72 -28.08
N GLU A 122 -19.95 -18.58 -26.82
CA GLU A 122 -20.32 -19.72 -25.97
C GLU A 122 -21.62 -20.41 -26.43
N LEU A 123 -22.63 -19.65 -26.88
CA LEU A 123 -23.86 -20.23 -27.42
C LEU A 123 -23.61 -20.92 -28.77
N THR A 124 -22.77 -20.36 -29.64
CA THR A 124 -22.35 -20.99 -30.90
C THR A 124 -21.54 -22.26 -30.64
N LYS A 125 -20.60 -22.25 -29.70
CA LYS A 125 -19.82 -23.44 -29.28
C LYS A 125 -20.73 -24.58 -28.81
N LYS A 126 -21.90 -24.26 -28.25
CA LYS A 126 -22.92 -25.23 -27.81
C LYS A 126 -23.90 -25.66 -28.92
N GLY A 127 -23.79 -25.15 -30.15
CA GLY A 127 -24.66 -25.50 -31.26
C GLY A 127 -26.11 -25.03 -31.12
N ILE A 128 -26.34 -23.96 -30.35
CA ILE A 128 -27.68 -23.43 -30.07
C ILE A 128 -28.13 -22.49 -31.20
N LYS A 129 -29.41 -22.54 -31.59
CA LYS A 129 -30.03 -21.54 -32.50
C LYS A 129 -30.58 -20.38 -31.68
N PHE A 130 -30.09 -19.17 -31.91
CA PHE A 130 -30.47 -18.00 -31.10
C PHE A 130 -30.47 -16.70 -31.92
N GLU A 131 -31.16 -15.69 -31.39
CA GLU A 131 -31.19 -14.31 -31.87
C GLU A 131 -30.95 -13.37 -30.68
N ILE A 132 -29.98 -12.46 -30.81
CA ILE A 132 -29.66 -11.46 -29.77
C ILE A 132 -30.06 -10.07 -30.26
N LYS A 133 -30.93 -9.42 -29.48
CA LYS A 133 -31.22 -7.99 -29.59
C LYS A 133 -30.68 -7.29 -28.35
N SER A 134 -30.02 -6.15 -28.52
CA SER A 134 -29.44 -5.42 -27.38
C SER A 134 -29.71 -3.93 -27.42
N CYS A 135 -30.08 -3.35 -26.28
CA CYS A 135 -30.17 -1.91 -26.10
C CYS A 135 -29.08 -1.44 -25.12
N GLN A 136 -28.18 -0.58 -25.61
CA GLN A 136 -27.26 0.19 -24.79
C GLN A 136 -27.82 1.60 -24.64
N SER A 137 -28.27 1.95 -23.44
CA SER A 137 -29.22 3.07 -23.28
C SER A 137 -28.63 4.37 -22.76
N GLN A 138 -27.45 4.36 -22.13
CA GLN A 138 -26.85 5.53 -21.45
C GLN A 138 -27.77 6.22 -20.43
N LEU A 139 -28.81 5.54 -19.94
CA LEU A 139 -29.73 6.09 -18.94
C LEU A 139 -29.05 6.37 -17.59
N GLN A 140 -27.91 5.73 -17.29
CA GLN A 140 -27.18 5.86 -16.05
C GLN A 140 -25.76 6.40 -16.29
N LYS A 141 -25.41 7.52 -15.63
CA LYS A 141 -24.06 8.10 -15.61
C LYS A 141 -23.35 7.95 -14.25
N ASP A 142 -24.08 7.46 -13.24
CA ASP A 142 -23.58 7.26 -11.87
C ASP A 142 -23.34 5.78 -11.58
N GLU A 143 -22.08 5.41 -11.36
CA GLU A 143 -21.55 4.05 -11.17
C GLU A 143 -22.32 3.21 -10.14
N TYR A 144 -23.06 3.82 -9.21
CA TYR A 144 -23.76 3.08 -8.15
C TYR A 144 -25.18 2.62 -8.48
N ASN A 145 -25.74 2.97 -9.66
CA ASN A 145 -27.18 2.80 -9.91
C ASN A 145 -27.56 1.74 -10.97
N CYS A 146 -26.62 1.21 -11.75
CA CYS A 146 -26.85 0.29 -12.86
C CYS A 146 -27.83 -0.88 -12.56
N SER A 147 -27.74 -1.48 -11.37
CA SER A 147 -28.51 -2.64 -10.94
C SER A 147 -29.96 -2.28 -10.69
N VAL A 148 -30.22 -1.10 -10.13
CA VAL A 148 -31.57 -0.56 -9.92
C VAL A 148 -32.23 -0.27 -11.28
N TYR A 149 -31.51 0.35 -12.22
CA TYR A 149 -32.00 0.61 -13.57
C TYR A 149 -32.33 -0.69 -14.31
N THR A 150 -31.38 -1.61 -14.35
CA THR A 150 -31.51 -2.91 -15.02
C THR A 150 -32.68 -3.70 -14.45
N LEU A 151 -32.80 -3.77 -13.12
CA LEU A 151 -33.93 -4.41 -12.45
C LEU A 151 -35.26 -3.72 -12.77
N ALA A 152 -35.31 -2.38 -12.81
CA ALA A 152 -36.52 -1.66 -13.15
C ALA A 152 -36.97 -1.92 -14.59
N VAL A 153 -36.01 -1.98 -15.54
CA VAL A 153 -36.27 -2.33 -16.94
C VAL A 153 -36.78 -3.75 -17.06
N LEU A 154 -36.08 -4.76 -16.54
CA LEU A 154 -36.54 -6.16 -16.58
C LEU A 154 -37.95 -6.33 -15.99
N SER A 155 -38.26 -5.60 -14.91
CA SER A 155 -39.61 -5.61 -14.33
C SER A 155 -40.67 -4.97 -15.22
N GLU A 156 -40.29 -4.03 -16.08
CA GLU A 156 -41.19 -3.44 -17.08
C GLU A 156 -41.36 -4.40 -18.26
N LEU A 157 -40.28 -5.02 -18.75
CA LEU A 157 -40.31 -6.01 -19.83
C LEU A 157 -41.11 -7.28 -19.48
N SER A 158 -41.15 -7.65 -18.19
CA SER A 158 -41.93 -8.80 -17.71
C SER A 158 -43.45 -8.65 -17.82
N LYS A 159 -43.95 -7.48 -18.22
CA LYS A 159 -45.37 -7.25 -18.47
C LYS A 159 -45.84 -7.75 -19.83
N TYR A 160 -44.91 -7.96 -20.74
CA TYR A 160 -45.18 -8.44 -22.08
C TYR A 160 -45.12 -9.96 -22.09
N ASP A 161 -45.80 -10.61 -23.03
CA ASP A 161 -45.91 -12.07 -23.07
C ASP A 161 -44.60 -12.70 -23.58
N HIS A 162 -44.02 -12.17 -24.66
CA HIS A 162 -42.78 -12.65 -25.25
C HIS A 162 -41.60 -11.68 -25.10
N ALA A 163 -40.38 -12.21 -25.22
CA ALA A 163 -39.14 -11.48 -24.98
C ALA A 163 -38.87 -10.32 -25.96
N PHE A 164 -39.55 -10.23 -27.11
CA PHE A 164 -39.38 -9.14 -28.08
C PHE A 164 -40.63 -8.27 -28.28
N ASP A 165 -41.75 -8.58 -27.62
CA ASP A 165 -43.05 -7.91 -27.84
C ASP A 165 -43.09 -6.42 -27.49
N TYR A 166 -42.13 -5.95 -26.69
CA TYR A 166 -42.03 -4.53 -26.35
C TYR A 166 -41.24 -3.71 -27.38
N LEU A 167 -40.68 -4.36 -28.40
CA LEU A 167 -40.04 -3.69 -29.52
C LEU A 167 -41.08 -3.50 -30.63
N PRO A 168 -41.06 -2.39 -31.36
CA PRO A 168 -41.89 -2.24 -32.53
C PRO A 168 -41.49 -3.28 -33.59
N THR A 169 -42.46 -3.67 -34.44
CA THR A 169 -42.25 -4.65 -35.52
C THR A 169 -41.08 -4.28 -36.43
N GLU A 170 -40.85 -2.98 -36.63
CA GLU A 170 -39.70 -2.43 -37.34
C GLU A 170 -39.05 -1.28 -36.55
N TYR A 171 -37.74 -1.36 -36.32
CA TYR A 171 -36.93 -0.30 -35.72
C TYR A 171 -35.61 -0.10 -36.48
N ALA A 172 -35.04 1.09 -36.35
CA ALA A 172 -33.76 1.42 -36.96
C ALA A 172 -32.60 1.04 -36.03
N GLU A 173 -31.68 0.19 -36.49
CA GLU A 173 -30.55 -0.23 -35.67
C GLU A 173 -29.55 0.91 -35.37
N GLU A 174 -28.83 0.78 -34.26
CA GLU A 174 -27.69 1.65 -33.94
C GLU A 174 -26.42 1.17 -34.66
N LEU A 175 -26.19 1.73 -35.85
CA LEU A 175 -25.11 1.30 -36.76
C LEU A 175 -23.70 1.48 -36.16
N THR A 176 -23.51 2.45 -35.27
CA THR A 176 -22.21 2.70 -34.64
C THR A 176 -21.75 1.54 -33.75
N LEU A 177 -22.64 1.00 -32.93
CA LEU A 177 -22.36 -0.15 -32.06
C LEU A 177 -22.13 -1.40 -32.91
N LYS A 178 -22.95 -1.60 -33.95
CA LYS A 178 -22.82 -2.73 -34.89
C LYS A 178 -21.46 -2.77 -35.61
N ALA A 179 -20.92 -1.60 -35.96
CA ALA A 179 -19.63 -1.47 -36.64
C ALA A 179 -18.42 -1.58 -35.70
N THR A 180 -18.62 -1.63 -34.38
CA THR A 180 -17.52 -1.66 -33.41
C THR A 180 -16.81 -3.02 -33.44
N LYS A 181 -15.50 -3.00 -33.71
CA LYS A 181 -14.64 -4.21 -33.77
C LYS A 181 -13.63 -4.31 -32.64
N GLU A 182 -13.40 -3.22 -31.91
CA GLU A 182 -12.44 -3.16 -30.82
C GLU A 182 -12.91 -2.18 -29.74
N ILE A 183 -12.70 -2.53 -28.48
CA ILE A 183 -12.97 -1.67 -27.31
C ILE A 183 -11.78 -1.65 -26.36
N LYS A 184 -11.71 -0.61 -25.53
CA LYS A 184 -10.74 -0.49 -24.43
C LYS A 184 -11.45 -0.59 -23.10
N ILE A 185 -10.95 -1.46 -22.22
CA ILE A 185 -11.50 -1.72 -20.89
C ILE A 185 -10.45 -1.35 -19.83
N GLU A 186 -10.84 -0.56 -18.84
CA GLU A 186 -9.99 -0.23 -17.70
C GLU A 186 -9.93 -1.42 -16.73
N GLU A 187 -8.72 -1.92 -16.44
CA GLU A 187 -8.47 -2.93 -15.40
C GLU A 187 -8.19 -2.24 -14.05
N ASN A 188 -7.38 -1.18 -14.07
CA ASN A 188 -6.98 -0.38 -12.90
C ASN A 188 -6.70 1.06 -13.34
N PHE A 189 -6.51 1.99 -12.39
CA PHE A 189 -6.21 3.42 -12.67
C PHE A 189 -5.05 3.66 -13.66
N THR A 190 -4.13 2.70 -13.81
CA THR A 190 -2.95 2.81 -14.68
C THR A 190 -2.94 1.86 -15.87
N LYS A 191 -3.92 0.94 -16.01
CA LYS A 191 -3.88 -0.15 -16.99
C LYS A 191 -5.20 -0.30 -17.74
N LYS A 192 -5.11 -0.27 -19.08
CA LYS A 192 -6.23 -0.53 -20.00
C LYS A 192 -5.90 -1.74 -20.86
N ARG A 193 -6.85 -2.65 -21.04
CA ARG A 193 -6.75 -3.76 -21.99
C ARG A 193 -7.61 -3.49 -23.23
N THR A 194 -7.09 -3.89 -24.38
CA THR A 194 -7.81 -3.85 -25.65
C THR A 194 -8.48 -5.19 -25.89
N VAL A 195 -9.77 -5.17 -26.27
CA VAL A 195 -10.57 -6.37 -26.58
C VAL A 195 -11.07 -6.30 -28.01
N LYS A 196 -10.82 -7.37 -28.77
CA LYS A 196 -11.37 -7.55 -30.12
C LYS A 196 -12.75 -8.18 -30.05
N LEU A 197 -13.68 -7.68 -30.84
CA LEU A 197 -15.08 -8.10 -30.88
C LEU A 197 -15.40 -8.66 -32.26
N ASP A 198 -15.74 -9.95 -32.32
CA ASP A 198 -15.87 -10.67 -33.58
C ASP A 198 -17.32 -10.77 -34.07
N ASN A 199 -18.31 -10.57 -33.18
CA ASN A 199 -19.72 -10.88 -33.45
C ASN A 199 -20.69 -9.69 -33.33
N MET A 200 -20.20 -8.45 -33.22
CA MET A 200 -21.07 -7.27 -33.04
C MET A 200 -22.03 -7.03 -34.22
N ASP A 201 -21.64 -7.42 -35.43
CA ASP A 201 -22.47 -7.33 -36.64
C ASP A 201 -23.63 -8.34 -36.66
N LYS A 202 -23.55 -9.38 -35.83
CA LYS A 202 -24.57 -10.43 -35.69
C LYS A 202 -25.58 -10.14 -34.57
N ILE A 203 -25.41 -9.04 -33.86
CA ILE A 203 -26.31 -8.57 -32.80
C ILE A 203 -27.12 -7.42 -33.37
N SER A 204 -28.44 -7.46 -33.17
CA SER A 204 -29.32 -6.37 -33.55
C SER A 204 -29.38 -5.32 -32.44
N TRP A 205 -28.96 -4.09 -32.75
CA TRP A 205 -28.82 -3.01 -31.76
C TRP A 205 -30.04 -2.10 -31.74
N VAL A 206 -30.80 -2.14 -30.65
CA VAL A 206 -32.04 -1.37 -30.44
C VAL A 206 -31.72 -0.01 -29.83
N LYS A 207 -32.30 1.06 -30.39
CA LYS A 207 -32.17 2.42 -29.84
C LYS A 207 -33.07 2.61 -28.64
N LEU A 208 -32.64 3.46 -27.70
CA LEU A 208 -33.45 3.81 -26.53
C LEU A 208 -34.82 4.39 -26.90
N SER A 209 -34.95 5.10 -28.03
CA SER A 209 -36.23 5.67 -28.51
C SER A 209 -37.28 4.62 -28.88
N ASP A 210 -36.85 3.39 -29.18
CA ASP A 210 -37.73 2.26 -29.53
C ASP A 210 -38.07 1.39 -28.31
N MET A 211 -37.61 1.78 -27.11
CA MET A 211 -37.97 1.13 -25.86
C MET A 211 -39.26 1.72 -25.30
N PRO A 212 -40.01 1.00 -24.44
CA PRO A 212 -41.23 1.52 -23.82
C PRO A 212 -41.02 2.88 -23.14
N THR A 213 -42.00 3.78 -23.21
CA THR A 213 -41.95 5.13 -22.63
C THR A 213 -41.48 5.13 -21.18
N LYS A 214 -41.86 4.11 -20.40
CA LYS A 214 -41.47 3.98 -19.00
C LYS A 214 -39.99 3.62 -18.79
N VAL A 215 -39.34 3.01 -19.77
CA VAL A 215 -37.89 2.83 -19.83
C VAL A 215 -37.21 4.16 -20.14
N ILE A 216 -37.70 4.89 -21.15
CA ILE A 216 -37.17 6.22 -21.54
C ILE A 216 -37.28 7.22 -20.36
N ALA A 217 -38.43 7.22 -19.66
CA ALA A 217 -38.71 8.09 -18.52
C ALA A 217 -37.81 7.83 -17.29
N MET A 218 -36.97 6.78 -17.31
CA MET A 218 -35.96 6.58 -16.27
C MET A 218 -34.71 7.45 -16.46
N SER A 219 -34.56 8.17 -17.58
CA SER A 219 -33.36 8.99 -17.86
C SER A 219 -32.97 9.94 -16.71
N GLN A 220 -31.67 9.98 -16.38
CA GLN A 220 -31.11 10.92 -15.40
C GLN A 220 -31.10 12.38 -15.86
N SER A 221 -31.35 12.63 -17.15
CA SER A 221 -31.46 13.96 -17.73
C SER A 221 -32.84 14.12 -18.35
N TYR A 222 -33.60 15.11 -17.88
CA TYR A 222 -34.87 15.48 -18.51
C TYR A 222 -34.68 15.93 -19.96
N GLN A 223 -33.55 16.57 -20.29
CA GLN A 223 -33.23 16.91 -21.67
C GLN A 223 -33.01 15.66 -22.53
N ALA A 224 -32.25 14.68 -22.03
CA ALA A 224 -32.05 13.42 -22.74
C ALA A 224 -33.35 12.60 -22.86
N MET A 225 -34.20 12.66 -21.82
CA MET A 225 -35.55 12.08 -21.85
C MET A 225 -36.38 12.71 -22.96
N GLU A 226 -36.41 14.04 -23.04
CA GLU A 226 -37.15 14.78 -24.07
C GLU A 226 -36.70 14.38 -25.46
N GLN A 227 -35.38 14.35 -25.69
CA GLN A 227 -34.81 14.00 -26.97
C GLN A 227 -35.11 12.56 -27.39
N ALA A 228 -35.13 11.63 -26.44
CA ALA A 228 -35.49 10.24 -26.71
C ALA A 228 -36.99 10.09 -26.99
N LEU A 229 -37.85 10.79 -26.23
CA LEU A 229 -39.30 10.81 -26.45
C LEU A 229 -39.68 11.44 -27.80
N LYS A 230 -39.03 12.54 -28.20
CA LYS A 230 -39.22 13.18 -29.53
C LYS A 230 -38.91 12.24 -30.70
N LYS A 231 -38.02 11.27 -30.48
CA LYS A 231 -37.64 10.27 -31.49
C LYS A 231 -38.43 8.97 -31.38
N SER A 232 -39.22 8.81 -30.32
CA SER A 232 -39.99 7.59 -30.07
C SER A 232 -41.24 7.60 -30.94
N LYS A 233 -41.41 6.55 -31.76
CA LYS A 233 -42.56 6.43 -32.67
C LYS A 233 -43.87 6.15 -31.92
N ASP A 234 -43.78 5.49 -30.78
CA ASP A 234 -44.92 5.04 -29.98
C ASP A 234 -45.28 6.04 -28.86
N PHE A 235 -44.71 7.25 -28.89
CA PHE A 235 -45.01 8.30 -27.93
C PHE A 235 -45.94 9.34 -28.54
N ASP A 236 -47.17 9.38 -28.03
CA ASP A 236 -48.31 10.12 -28.57
C ASP A 236 -48.57 11.48 -27.88
N LEU A 237 -47.83 11.78 -26.81
CA LEU A 237 -47.92 13.04 -26.07
C LEU A 237 -46.83 14.03 -26.46
N ASP A 238 -47.04 15.31 -26.17
CA ASP A 238 -45.99 16.32 -26.26
C ASP A 238 -44.88 16.01 -25.21
N PRO A 239 -43.61 15.81 -25.63
CA PRO A 239 -42.52 15.48 -24.71
C PRO A 239 -42.27 16.53 -23.63
N ALA A 240 -42.44 17.82 -23.90
CA ALA A 240 -42.25 18.89 -22.93
C ALA A 240 -43.37 18.87 -21.88
N VAL A 241 -44.62 18.65 -22.30
CA VAL A 241 -45.77 18.49 -21.38
C VAL A 241 -45.57 17.27 -20.48
N PHE A 242 -45.17 16.14 -21.03
CA PHE A 242 -44.89 14.93 -20.26
C PHE A 242 -43.78 15.15 -19.23
N ILE A 243 -42.71 15.85 -19.59
CA ILE A 243 -41.61 16.15 -18.67
C ILE A 243 -42.08 17.01 -17.50
N GLN A 244 -42.93 18.00 -17.76
CA GLN A 244 -43.47 18.85 -16.71
C GLN A 244 -44.32 18.04 -15.73
N LEU A 245 -45.23 17.21 -16.23
CA LEU A 245 -46.02 16.28 -15.41
C LEU A 245 -45.14 15.30 -14.63
N HIS A 246 -44.06 14.81 -15.25
CA HIS A 246 -43.12 13.91 -14.60
C HIS A 246 -42.33 14.61 -13.47
N LYS A 247 -41.92 15.88 -13.66
CA LYS A 247 -41.28 16.70 -12.62
C LYS A 247 -42.22 16.92 -11.43
N GLU A 248 -43.47 17.27 -11.70
CA GLU A 248 -44.48 17.50 -10.66
C GLU A 248 -44.77 16.25 -9.84
N LYS A 249 -44.98 15.11 -10.51
CA LYS A 249 -45.26 13.82 -9.87
C LYS A 249 -44.16 13.37 -8.90
N TYR A 250 -42.89 13.69 -9.20
CA TYR A 250 -41.75 13.30 -8.37
C TYR A 250 -41.16 14.46 -7.58
N HIS A 251 -41.86 15.58 -7.47
CA HIS A 251 -41.41 16.76 -6.71
C HIS A 251 -39.97 17.17 -7.04
N PHE A 252 -39.65 17.21 -8.33
CA PHE A 252 -38.32 17.58 -8.80
C PHE A 252 -38.00 19.03 -8.45
N ASP A 253 -36.85 19.24 -7.81
CA ASP A 253 -36.32 20.55 -7.44
C ASP A 253 -34.96 20.72 -8.11
N GLN A 254 -34.84 21.75 -8.95
CA GLN A 254 -33.64 22.03 -9.70
C GLN A 254 -32.45 22.43 -8.80
N SER A 255 -32.70 23.05 -7.65
CA SER A 255 -31.65 23.37 -6.68
C SER A 255 -31.11 22.13 -5.95
N ASN A 256 -31.90 21.05 -5.93
CA ASN A 256 -31.59 19.78 -5.27
C ASN A 256 -31.62 18.59 -6.25
N GLU A 257 -31.20 18.83 -7.49
CA GLU A 257 -31.34 17.94 -8.65
C GLU A 257 -30.96 16.48 -8.34
N GLN A 258 -29.84 16.28 -7.63
CA GLN A 258 -29.33 14.94 -7.32
C GLN A 258 -30.18 14.18 -6.31
N SER A 259 -30.92 14.84 -5.43
CA SER A 259 -31.74 14.16 -4.41
C SER A 259 -33.20 13.97 -4.85
N THR A 260 -33.70 14.84 -5.74
CA THR A 260 -35.11 14.89 -6.16
C THR A 260 -35.37 14.27 -7.53
N LYS A 261 -34.32 13.85 -8.26
CA LYS A 261 -34.47 13.00 -9.44
C LYS A 261 -35.20 11.69 -9.10
N TYR A 262 -36.15 11.32 -9.97
CA TYR A 262 -36.98 10.12 -9.84
C TYR A 262 -36.21 8.87 -9.43
N VAL A 263 -35.09 8.55 -10.10
CA VAL A 263 -34.36 7.30 -9.81
C VAL A 263 -33.63 7.34 -8.47
N ASN A 264 -33.13 8.52 -8.06
CA ASN A 264 -32.48 8.67 -6.77
C ASN A 264 -33.50 8.62 -5.62
N GLN A 265 -34.70 9.15 -5.81
CA GLN A 265 -35.82 8.94 -4.88
C GLN A 265 -36.24 7.47 -4.81
N ARG A 266 -36.31 6.78 -5.95
CA ARG A 266 -36.65 5.35 -5.99
C ARG A 266 -35.59 4.49 -5.28
N ARG A 267 -34.30 4.83 -5.42
CA ARG A 267 -33.19 4.24 -4.68
C ARG A 267 -33.33 4.49 -3.18
N LYS A 268 -33.51 5.76 -2.78
CA LYS A 268 -33.70 6.15 -1.38
C LYS A 268 -34.83 5.33 -0.74
N HIS A 269 -35.97 5.23 -1.40
CA HIS A 269 -37.10 4.46 -0.90
C HIS A 269 -36.84 2.93 -0.82
N ILE A 270 -36.01 2.36 -1.70
CA ILE A 270 -35.57 0.96 -1.57
C ILE A 270 -34.67 0.79 -0.34
N VAL A 271 -33.70 1.69 -0.16
CA VAL A 271 -32.77 1.69 0.99
C VAL A 271 -33.53 1.89 2.29
N ASP A 272 -34.41 2.89 2.37
CA ASP A 272 -35.21 3.19 3.56
C ASP A 272 -36.07 1.99 3.99
N ARG A 273 -36.65 1.27 3.03
CA ARG A 273 -37.43 0.04 3.33
C ARG A 273 -36.54 -1.11 3.80
N LEU A 274 -35.36 -1.26 3.22
CA LEU A 274 -34.39 -2.26 3.65
C LEU A 274 -33.95 -1.97 5.09
N ASP A 275 -33.57 -0.72 5.37
CA ASP A 275 -33.15 -0.25 6.69
C ASP A 275 -34.27 -0.46 7.73
N ALA A 276 -35.50 -0.09 7.40
CA ALA A 276 -36.66 -0.32 8.26
C ALA A 276 -36.88 -1.81 8.56
N SER A 277 -36.69 -2.69 7.57
CA SER A 277 -36.87 -4.14 7.74
C SER A 277 -35.77 -4.80 8.58
N ILE A 278 -34.54 -4.27 8.53
CA ILE A 278 -33.37 -4.82 9.22
C ILE A 278 -33.26 -4.28 10.65
N LYS A 279 -33.71 -3.04 10.90
CA LYS A 279 -33.60 -2.35 12.20
C LYS A 279 -34.01 -3.19 13.42
N PRO A 280 -35.16 -3.92 13.43
CA PRO A 280 -35.53 -4.74 14.59
C PRO A 280 -34.55 -5.90 14.86
N MET A 281 -33.97 -6.47 13.81
CA MET A 281 -32.95 -7.53 13.95
C MET A 281 -31.65 -6.97 14.53
N LEU A 282 -31.28 -5.74 14.15
CA LEU A 282 -30.10 -5.05 14.69
C LEU A 282 -30.26 -4.70 16.15
N GLU A 283 -31.39 -4.11 16.53
CA GLU A 283 -31.69 -3.73 17.92
C GLU A 283 -31.70 -4.96 18.84
N LYS A 284 -32.29 -6.07 18.38
CA LYS A 284 -32.28 -7.35 19.12
C LYS A 284 -30.87 -7.91 19.28
N SER A 285 -30.06 -7.87 18.23
CA SER A 285 -28.68 -8.35 18.26
C SER A 285 -27.79 -7.49 19.15
N TYR A 286 -27.96 -6.16 19.08
CA TYR A 286 -27.27 -5.20 19.93
C TYR A 286 -27.63 -5.39 21.40
N SER A 287 -28.92 -5.56 21.71
CA SER A 287 -29.39 -5.81 23.07
C SER A 287 -28.81 -7.11 23.65
N LYS A 288 -28.67 -8.16 22.84
CA LYS A 288 -28.00 -9.41 23.28
C LYS A 288 -26.52 -9.18 23.54
N PHE A 289 -25.87 -8.36 22.71
CA PHE A 289 -24.47 -8.03 22.86
C PHE A 289 -24.17 -7.19 24.10
N LEU A 290 -25.01 -6.19 24.42
CA LEU A 290 -24.87 -5.37 25.63
C LEU A 290 -24.94 -6.21 26.92
N LYS A 291 -25.59 -7.38 26.92
CA LYS A 291 -25.58 -8.29 28.07
C LYS A 291 -24.19 -8.86 28.36
N GLU A 292 -23.32 -8.97 27.37
CA GLU A 292 -21.94 -9.43 27.54
C GLU A 292 -20.95 -8.29 27.87
N LEU A 293 -21.36 -7.04 27.68
CA LEU A 293 -20.57 -5.84 27.93
C LEU A 293 -21.45 -4.75 28.55
N PRO A 294 -21.96 -4.94 29.79
CA PRO A 294 -22.90 -4.01 30.40
C PRO A 294 -22.35 -2.58 30.52
N LEU A 295 -21.03 -2.43 30.72
CA LEU A 295 -20.40 -1.12 30.78
C LEU A 295 -20.46 -0.35 29.46
N LEU A 296 -20.54 -1.04 28.31
CA LEU A 296 -20.73 -0.37 27.02
C LEU A 296 -22.09 0.34 26.95
N GLY A 297 -23.14 -0.27 27.51
CA GLY A 297 -24.48 0.33 27.55
C GLY A 297 -24.49 1.63 28.37
N LEU A 298 -23.78 1.66 29.50
CA LEU A 298 -23.63 2.87 30.30
C LEU A 298 -22.86 3.96 29.54
N ILE A 299 -21.83 3.58 28.79
CA ILE A 299 -21.06 4.52 27.96
C ILE A 299 -21.93 5.05 26.81
N ASP A 300 -22.75 4.21 26.18
CA ASP A 300 -23.69 4.63 25.14
C ASP A 300 -24.73 5.65 25.64
N GLU A 301 -25.12 5.56 26.91
CA GLU A 301 -25.98 6.53 27.61
C GLU A 301 -25.27 7.85 27.96
N GLY A 302 -23.97 7.99 27.62
CA GLY A 302 -23.17 9.17 27.88
C GLY A 302 -22.48 9.20 29.25
N LYS A 303 -22.48 8.10 30.00
CA LYS A 303 -21.81 8.00 31.31
C LYS A 303 -20.37 7.51 31.15
N VAL A 304 -19.50 7.88 32.09
CA VAL A 304 -18.15 7.29 32.22
C VAL A 304 -18.17 6.37 33.44
N PRO A 305 -18.16 5.04 33.26
CA PRO A 305 -18.16 4.10 34.39
C PRO A 305 -16.91 4.25 35.27
N ASP A 306 -17.06 3.88 36.54
CA ASP A 306 -15.92 3.69 37.45
C ASP A 306 -15.30 2.31 37.18
N PHE A 307 -14.37 2.25 36.23
CA PHE A 307 -13.76 0.98 35.82
C PHE A 307 -12.96 0.31 36.93
N HIS A 308 -12.43 1.08 37.89
CA HIS A 308 -11.73 0.51 39.04
C HIS A 308 -12.70 -0.33 39.89
N LYS A 309 -13.85 0.25 40.24
CA LYS A 309 -14.89 -0.45 40.99
C LYS A 309 -15.51 -1.62 40.21
N GLU A 310 -15.84 -1.39 38.94
CA GLU A 310 -16.60 -2.35 38.12
C GLU A 310 -15.74 -3.52 37.61
N ILE A 311 -14.44 -3.32 37.41
CA ILE A 311 -13.52 -4.32 36.84
C ILE A 311 -12.44 -4.69 37.87
N THR A 312 -11.69 -3.72 38.38
CA THR A 312 -10.51 -3.99 39.20
C THR A 312 -10.87 -4.63 40.54
N GLU A 313 -11.87 -4.11 41.24
CA GLU A 313 -12.35 -4.64 42.52
C GLU A 313 -13.28 -5.86 42.36
N ASN A 314 -13.67 -6.20 41.13
CA ASN A 314 -14.58 -7.31 40.87
C ASN A 314 -13.93 -8.66 41.21
N LYS A 315 -14.37 -9.29 42.31
CA LYS A 315 -13.82 -10.57 42.79
C LYS A 315 -14.31 -11.78 42.00
N ALA A 316 -15.35 -11.64 41.18
CA ALA A 316 -15.89 -12.74 40.38
C ALA A 316 -15.06 -12.99 39.11
N MET A 317 -14.20 -12.06 38.72
CA MET A 317 -13.34 -12.17 37.54
C MET A 317 -11.89 -12.45 37.96
N THR A 318 -11.26 -13.40 37.29
CA THR A 318 -9.80 -13.59 37.33
C THR A 318 -9.07 -12.42 36.65
N LEU A 319 -7.75 -12.32 36.87
CA LEU A 319 -6.93 -11.26 36.26
C LEU A 319 -6.99 -11.29 34.72
N ASP A 320 -6.89 -12.47 34.12
CA ASP A 320 -6.95 -12.65 32.67
C ASP A 320 -8.35 -12.30 32.12
N GLU A 321 -9.43 -12.64 32.84
CA GLU A 321 -10.78 -12.25 32.46
C GLU A 321 -10.99 -10.73 32.51
N LYS A 322 -10.40 -10.04 33.50
CA LYS A 322 -10.43 -8.56 33.59
C LYS A 322 -9.73 -7.93 32.40
N MET A 323 -8.53 -8.38 32.09
CA MET A 323 -7.77 -7.89 30.93
C MET A 323 -8.50 -8.14 29.62
N ALA A 324 -9.04 -9.36 29.42
CA ALA A 324 -9.80 -9.71 28.22
C ALA A 324 -11.10 -8.89 28.09
N TYR A 325 -11.77 -8.60 29.21
CA TYR A 325 -12.97 -7.76 29.22
C TYR A 325 -12.64 -6.31 28.85
N ILE A 326 -11.55 -5.75 29.40
CA ILE A 326 -11.06 -4.40 29.04
C ILE A 326 -10.71 -4.34 27.55
N GLU A 327 -9.96 -5.32 27.02
CA GLU A 327 -9.64 -5.39 25.59
C GLU A 327 -10.91 -5.41 24.74
N LYS A 328 -11.86 -6.28 25.08
CA LYS A 328 -13.12 -6.40 24.34
C LYS A 328 -13.88 -5.07 24.36
N LEU A 329 -13.98 -4.39 25.50
CA LEU A 329 -14.68 -3.11 25.63
C LEU A 329 -13.95 -1.99 24.89
N PHE A 330 -12.63 -1.90 25.05
CA PHE A 330 -11.78 -0.90 24.40
C PHE A 330 -11.87 -1.02 22.88
N PHE A 331 -11.67 -2.22 22.33
CA PHE A 331 -11.67 -2.42 20.88
C PHE A 331 -13.04 -2.21 20.24
N VAL A 332 -14.13 -2.47 20.96
CA VAL A 332 -15.48 -2.16 20.47
C VAL A 332 -15.68 -0.65 20.30
N ILE A 333 -15.18 0.15 21.24
CA ILE A 333 -15.26 1.61 21.15
C ILE A 333 -14.37 2.14 20.03
N THR A 334 -13.12 1.67 19.92
CA THR A 334 -12.21 2.13 18.85
C THR A 334 -12.72 1.76 17.46
N GLU A 335 -13.29 0.56 17.29
CA GLU A 335 -13.93 0.14 16.04
C GLU A 335 -15.15 1.01 15.72
N LYS A 336 -16.01 1.30 16.71
CA LYS A 336 -17.18 2.16 16.55
C LYS A 336 -16.82 3.51 15.95
N TYR A 337 -15.73 4.11 16.42
CA TYR A 337 -15.27 5.44 16.01
C TYR A 337 -14.13 5.46 14.98
N LYS A 338 -13.72 4.31 14.43
CA LYS A 338 -12.63 4.18 13.45
C LYS A 338 -11.27 4.70 13.95
N ILE A 339 -11.00 4.58 15.24
CA ILE A 339 -9.71 4.96 15.84
C ILE A 339 -8.68 3.88 15.47
N ARG A 340 -7.63 4.25 14.74
CA ARG A 340 -6.60 3.37 14.14
C ARG A 340 -5.31 3.27 14.95
N GLY A 341 -5.21 3.96 16.08
CA GLY A 341 -4.11 3.80 17.02
C GLY A 341 -3.08 4.91 16.91
N THR A 342 -2.07 4.75 16.03
CA THR A 342 -0.95 5.69 15.90
C THR A 342 -1.06 6.65 14.72
N LEU A 343 -2.03 6.44 13.82
CA LEU A 343 -2.17 7.18 12.55
C LEU A 343 -3.30 8.22 12.56
N ASP A 344 -4.07 8.30 13.64
CA ASP A 344 -5.25 9.18 13.69
C ASP A 344 -4.83 10.65 13.81
N SER A 345 -5.54 11.54 13.11
CA SER A 345 -5.32 12.99 13.23
C SER A 345 -6.13 13.57 14.40
N PHE A 346 -5.77 14.78 14.86
CA PHE A 346 -6.55 15.45 15.90
C PHE A 346 -7.99 15.73 15.45
N GLU A 347 -8.19 16.08 14.17
CA GLU A 347 -9.50 16.35 13.56
C GLU A 347 -10.39 15.11 13.52
N GLU A 348 -9.79 13.92 13.45
CA GLU A 348 -10.53 12.66 13.54
C GLU A 348 -10.91 12.33 14.99
N ILE A 349 -9.96 12.45 15.92
CA ILE A 349 -10.18 12.16 17.34
C ILE A 349 -11.19 13.13 17.97
N SER A 350 -11.14 14.42 17.61
CA SER A 350 -12.04 15.46 18.13
C SER A 350 -13.52 15.25 17.74
N LYS A 351 -13.82 14.41 16.75
CA LYS A 351 -15.20 14.02 16.39
C LYS A 351 -15.79 12.97 17.33
N VAL A 352 -14.95 12.32 18.15
CA VAL A 352 -15.38 11.30 19.10
C VAL A 352 -15.97 11.98 20.35
N PRO A 353 -17.15 11.57 20.84
CA PRO A 353 -17.74 12.22 22.01
C PRO A 353 -16.83 12.09 23.25
N PRO A 354 -16.72 13.13 24.10
CA PRO A 354 -15.76 13.16 25.20
C PRO A 354 -15.84 11.97 26.18
N HIS A 355 -17.04 11.49 26.49
CA HIS A 355 -17.22 10.35 27.41
C HIS A 355 -16.62 9.05 26.87
N TYR A 356 -16.59 8.82 25.55
CA TYR A 356 -15.89 7.67 24.96
C TYR A 356 -14.38 7.83 25.06
N LEU A 357 -13.85 9.03 24.77
CA LEU A 357 -12.42 9.30 24.89
C LEU A 357 -11.92 9.14 26.33
N SER A 358 -12.66 9.70 27.30
CA SER A 358 -12.40 9.49 28.73
C SER A 358 -12.44 8.01 29.10
N SER A 359 -13.43 7.27 28.59
CA SER A 359 -13.55 5.83 28.84
C SER A 359 -12.37 5.04 28.27
N LEU A 360 -11.91 5.35 27.05
CA LEU A 360 -10.74 4.71 26.44
C LEU A 360 -9.47 4.96 27.24
N LEU A 361 -9.21 6.20 27.67
CA LEU A 361 -8.04 6.52 28.50
C LEU A 361 -8.06 5.77 29.84
N LEU A 362 -9.21 5.71 30.51
CA LEU A 362 -9.36 5.01 31.78
C LEU A 362 -9.24 3.50 31.63
N LEU A 363 -9.90 2.90 30.64
CA LEU A 363 -9.78 1.46 30.33
C LEU A 363 -8.33 1.07 30.07
N ARG A 364 -7.60 1.91 29.34
CA ARG A 364 -6.17 1.69 29.08
C ARG A 364 -5.32 1.76 30.35
N ASN A 365 -5.64 2.66 31.27
CA ASN A 365 -4.97 2.76 32.57
C ASN A 365 -5.25 1.53 33.45
N GLU A 366 -6.51 1.07 33.52
CA GLU A 366 -6.85 -0.17 34.22
C GLU A 366 -6.18 -1.40 33.58
N TYR A 367 -6.05 -1.41 32.25
CA TYR A 367 -5.31 -2.47 31.56
C TYR A 367 -3.84 -2.51 32.00
N LEU A 368 -3.18 -1.36 32.09
CA LEU A 368 -1.79 -1.27 32.54
C LEU A 368 -1.64 -1.71 34.01
N LEU A 369 -2.60 -1.35 34.86
CA LEU A 369 -2.68 -1.78 36.27
C LEU A 369 -2.73 -3.31 36.39
N HIS A 370 -3.61 -3.95 35.62
CA HIS A 370 -3.72 -5.41 35.60
C HIS A 370 -2.48 -6.08 35.03
N LEU A 371 -1.90 -5.52 33.96
CA LEU A 371 -0.64 -6.02 33.40
C LEU A 371 0.50 -5.97 34.44
N ALA A 372 0.60 -4.88 35.20
CA ALA A 372 1.60 -4.73 36.26
C ALA A 372 1.42 -5.72 37.42
N SER A 373 0.20 -6.24 37.60
CA SER A 373 -0.11 -7.25 38.61
C SER A 373 0.33 -8.67 38.20
N LYS A 374 0.76 -8.87 36.95
CA LYS A 374 1.29 -10.15 36.47
C LYS A 374 2.73 -10.37 36.93
N PRO A 375 3.22 -11.63 36.96
CA PRO A 375 4.64 -11.92 37.20
C PRO A 375 5.55 -11.18 36.21
N ARG A 376 6.76 -10.80 36.66
CA ARG A 376 7.74 -10.06 35.84
C ARG A 376 8.01 -10.68 34.48
N THR A 377 8.15 -12.00 34.45
CA THR A 377 8.34 -12.76 33.21
C THR A 377 7.21 -12.57 32.20
N GLU A 378 5.96 -12.42 32.66
CA GLU A 378 4.80 -12.27 31.79
C GLU A 378 4.66 -10.84 31.25
N TYR A 379 4.82 -9.81 32.08
CA TYR A 379 4.71 -8.44 31.58
C TYR A 379 5.91 -8.05 30.71
N GLU A 380 7.11 -8.57 30.98
CA GLU A 380 8.28 -8.36 30.10
C GLU A 380 8.05 -8.98 28.72
N GLU A 381 7.53 -10.20 28.69
CA GLU A 381 7.19 -10.90 27.46
C GLU A 381 6.08 -10.17 26.69
N PHE A 382 5.12 -9.59 27.40
CA PHE A 382 4.08 -8.77 26.80
C PHE A 382 4.66 -7.55 26.07
N PHE A 383 5.54 -6.76 26.72
CA PHE A 383 6.14 -5.58 26.09
C PHE A 383 7.04 -5.96 24.92
N LYS A 384 7.66 -7.14 24.95
CA LYS A 384 8.43 -7.70 23.82
C LYS A 384 7.59 -8.07 22.61
N ASN A 385 6.44 -8.73 22.79
CA ASN A 385 5.80 -9.47 21.70
C ASN A 385 4.34 -9.10 21.40
N LYS A 386 3.62 -8.34 22.25
CA LYS A 386 2.13 -8.21 22.16
C LYS A 386 1.57 -6.80 22.01
N LEU A 387 2.38 -5.80 21.67
CA LEU A 387 1.91 -4.41 21.66
C LEU A 387 0.81 -4.11 20.63
N ARG A 388 0.92 -4.56 19.38
CA ARG A 388 0.01 -4.14 18.28
C ARG A 388 -1.46 -4.51 18.47
N SER A 389 -1.77 -5.48 19.33
CA SER A 389 -3.14 -5.93 19.63
C SER A 389 -3.59 -5.54 21.04
N SER A 390 -2.96 -4.53 21.65
CA SER A 390 -3.25 -4.07 23.00
C SER A 390 -3.83 -2.65 23.03
N PRO A 391 -4.69 -2.33 24.02
CA PRO A 391 -5.05 -0.95 24.34
C PRO A 391 -3.86 0.00 24.51
N LEU A 392 -2.69 -0.50 24.94
CA LEU A 392 -1.48 0.30 25.15
C LEU A 392 -0.82 0.80 23.86
N PHE A 393 -1.20 0.28 22.69
CA PHE A 393 -0.67 0.73 21.39
C PHE A 393 -1.25 2.08 20.93
N TYR A 394 -2.41 2.45 21.45
CA TYR A 394 -3.16 3.60 20.95
C TYR A 394 -2.60 4.92 21.47
N LYS A 395 -2.34 5.86 20.56
CA LYS A 395 -1.86 7.21 20.85
C LYS A 395 -3.04 8.16 21.09
N LEU A 396 -3.53 8.18 22.32
CA LEU A 396 -4.73 8.94 22.70
C LEU A 396 -4.40 10.23 23.44
N GLU A 397 -3.32 10.29 24.24
CA GLU A 397 -3.07 11.41 25.15
C GLU A 397 -2.76 12.71 24.44
N GLU A 398 -1.92 12.67 23.40
CA GLU A 398 -1.53 13.90 22.70
C GLU A 398 -2.76 14.63 22.14
N HIS A 399 -3.72 13.90 21.60
CA HIS A 399 -4.96 14.45 21.07
C HIS A 399 -5.94 14.83 22.19
N CYS A 400 -6.12 13.98 23.20
CA CYS A 400 -7.06 14.23 24.29
C CYS A 400 -6.63 15.40 25.19
N LYS A 401 -5.33 15.69 25.31
CA LYS A 401 -4.82 16.87 26.05
C LYS A 401 -5.32 18.19 25.49
N LYS A 402 -5.73 18.23 24.21
CA LYS A 402 -6.30 19.42 23.57
C LYS A 402 -7.81 19.56 23.81
N ILE A 403 -8.44 18.61 24.50
CA ILE A 403 -9.89 18.57 24.75
C ILE A 403 -10.13 18.77 26.26
N PRO A 404 -10.52 19.97 26.72
CA PRO A 404 -10.61 20.31 28.14
C PRO A 404 -11.50 19.37 28.97
N SER A 405 -12.57 18.83 28.38
CA SER A 405 -13.50 17.90 29.03
C SER A 405 -12.92 16.50 29.30
N VAL A 406 -11.77 16.16 28.71
CA VAL A 406 -11.09 14.85 28.85
C VAL A 406 -9.82 14.93 29.71
N MET A 407 -9.31 16.14 29.99
CA MET A 407 -7.99 16.39 30.61
C MET A 407 -7.77 15.84 32.03
N ARG A 408 -8.77 15.23 32.68
CA ARG A 408 -8.68 14.78 34.07
C ARG A 408 -8.10 13.37 34.26
N VAL A 409 -7.76 12.66 33.17
CA VAL A 409 -7.22 11.30 33.25
C VAL A 409 -5.70 11.33 33.44
N LYS A 410 -5.20 10.54 34.40
CA LYS A 410 -3.76 10.39 34.68
C LYS A 410 -3.01 9.86 33.45
N SER A 411 -1.85 10.43 33.17
CA SER A 411 -1.01 9.99 32.04
C SER A 411 -0.50 8.57 32.26
N LEU A 412 -0.53 7.78 31.19
CA LEU A 412 -0.10 6.40 31.11
C LEU A 412 1.39 6.26 31.45
N SER A 413 2.23 7.22 31.06
CA SER A 413 3.66 7.19 31.39
C SER A 413 3.93 7.44 32.88
N ILE A 414 3.13 8.28 33.54
CA ILE A 414 3.20 8.48 35.00
C ILE A 414 2.76 7.19 35.69
N LEU A 415 1.63 6.62 35.25
CA LEU A 415 1.12 5.37 35.81
C LEU A 415 2.11 4.21 35.62
N PHE A 416 2.76 4.11 34.46
CA PHE A 416 3.79 3.10 34.18
C PHE A 416 4.94 3.15 35.19
N LYS A 417 5.42 4.34 35.53
CA LYS A 417 6.52 4.51 36.51
C LYS A 417 6.11 4.14 37.93
N GLU A 418 4.84 4.36 38.28
CA GLU A 418 4.33 4.03 39.61
C GLU A 418 4.06 2.53 39.78
N LEU A 419 3.60 1.88 38.71
CA LEU A 419 3.16 0.49 38.75
C LEU A 419 4.30 -0.52 38.62
N PHE A 420 5.38 -0.17 37.91
CA PHE A 420 6.46 -1.10 37.60
C PHE A 420 7.75 -0.76 38.38
N PRO A 421 8.60 -1.76 38.69
CA PRO A 421 9.90 -1.51 39.31
C PRO A 421 10.76 -0.55 38.46
N LYS A 422 11.44 0.38 39.12
CA LYS A 422 12.32 1.39 38.48
C LYS A 422 13.29 0.78 37.46
N GLN A 423 13.91 -0.35 37.83
CA GLN A 423 14.83 -1.09 36.97
C GLN A 423 14.17 -1.54 35.66
N PHE A 424 12.97 -2.11 35.72
CA PHE A 424 12.25 -2.55 34.52
C PHE A 424 11.83 -1.37 33.64
N VAL A 425 11.40 -0.25 34.24
CA VAL A 425 11.06 0.97 33.49
C VAL A 425 12.27 1.50 32.72
N ALA A 426 13.47 1.48 33.33
CA ALA A 426 14.71 1.85 32.67
C ALA A 426 15.08 0.86 31.54
N GLU A 427 15.00 -0.44 31.79
CA GLU A 427 15.25 -1.50 30.79
C GLU A 427 14.29 -1.40 29.59
N TYR A 428 13.01 -1.11 29.85
CA TYR A 428 12.00 -0.86 28.83
C TYR A 428 12.46 0.30 27.94
N TYR A 429 12.71 1.49 28.49
CA TYR A 429 13.12 2.63 27.65
C TYR A 429 14.46 2.45 26.93
N GLN A 430 15.35 1.61 27.46
CA GLN A 430 16.62 1.27 26.83
C GLN A 430 16.46 0.37 25.60
N THR A 431 15.53 -0.58 25.64
CA THR A 431 15.41 -1.63 24.62
C THR A 431 14.17 -1.50 23.74
N GLN A 432 13.12 -0.86 24.25
CA GLN A 432 11.78 -0.82 23.67
C GLN A 432 11.11 0.52 23.95
N ASP A 433 10.86 1.27 22.88
CA ASP A 433 10.21 2.57 22.95
C ASP A 433 9.08 2.64 21.91
N SER A 434 8.26 1.59 21.84
CA SER A 434 7.32 1.35 20.74
C SER A 434 5.89 1.85 21.00
N CYS A 435 5.50 2.08 22.25
CA CYS A 435 4.19 2.63 22.61
C CYS A 435 4.24 4.16 22.71
N GLU A 436 3.65 4.87 21.74
CA GLU A 436 3.73 6.35 21.64
C GLU A 436 3.40 7.10 22.93
N ASP A 437 2.34 6.73 23.65
CA ASP A 437 1.95 7.41 24.89
C ASP A 437 2.79 6.99 26.11
N LEU A 438 3.50 5.87 26.03
CA LEU A 438 4.50 5.47 27.01
C LEU A 438 5.88 6.03 26.69
N LYS A 439 6.13 6.51 25.46
CA LYS A 439 7.46 6.92 25.03
C LYS A 439 8.09 7.93 25.95
N LEU A 440 9.41 7.80 26.11
CA LEU A 440 10.18 8.77 26.84
C LEU A 440 10.23 10.08 26.05
N LYS A 441 9.57 11.12 26.56
CA LYS A 441 9.50 12.43 25.92
C LYS A 441 10.76 13.23 26.20
N ASN A 442 11.27 13.92 25.18
CA ASN A 442 12.40 14.82 25.33
C ASN A 442 12.00 15.99 26.26
N PRO A 443 12.61 16.12 27.45
CA PRO A 443 12.24 17.17 28.39
C PRO A 443 12.56 18.56 27.83
N LEU A 444 13.59 18.66 26.98
CA LEU A 444 14.10 19.91 26.46
C LEU A 444 13.24 20.51 25.33
N THR A 445 12.27 19.76 24.78
CA THR A 445 11.51 20.21 23.60
C THR A 445 10.86 21.58 23.79
N ALA A 446 10.32 21.88 24.97
CA ALA A 446 9.71 23.18 25.25
C ALA A 446 10.72 24.34 25.23
N LEU A 447 11.97 24.09 25.67
CA LEU A 447 13.05 25.09 25.69
C LEU A 447 13.49 25.52 24.28
N PHE A 448 13.21 24.69 23.28
CA PHE A 448 13.60 24.94 21.89
C PHE A 448 12.47 25.51 21.03
N GLN A 449 11.22 25.60 21.50
CA GLN A 449 10.09 26.05 20.68
C GLN A 449 10.06 27.57 20.43
N GLU A 450 10.72 28.35 21.27
CA GLU A 450 10.79 29.80 21.17
C GLU A 450 12.19 30.18 20.68
N ASN A 451 12.32 31.10 19.72
CA ASN A 451 13.60 31.65 19.24
C ASN A 451 14.34 32.50 20.33
N SER A 452 14.11 32.21 21.61
CA SER A 452 14.67 32.88 22.77
C SER A 452 16.04 32.31 23.15
N ARG A 453 16.78 33.04 23.98
CA ARG A 453 18.10 32.62 24.47
C ARG A 453 17.94 31.58 25.56
N ILE A 454 18.52 30.40 25.37
CA ILE A 454 18.46 29.30 26.32
C ILE A 454 19.53 29.50 27.40
N LYS A 455 19.19 29.20 28.66
CA LYS A 455 20.15 29.23 29.77
C LYS A 455 20.72 27.83 30.04
N ALA A 456 22.04 27.73 30.18
CA ALA A 456 22.73 26.48 30.51
C ALA A 456 22.18 25.84 31.79
N SER A 457 21.83 26.65 32.80
CA SER A 457 21.28 26.18 34.07
C SER A 457 19.93 25.47 33.90
N GLU A 458 19.05 25.98 33.04
CA GLU A 458 17.72 25.41 32.79
C GLU A 458 17.81 24.07 32.06
N VAL A 459 18.69 23.98 31.06
CA VAL A 459 18.99 22.72 30.35
C VAL A 459 19.56 21.70 31.34
N MET A 460 20.58 22.09 32.12
CA MET A 460 21.23 21.18 33.07
C MET A 460 20.29 20.74 34.21
N GLU A 461 19.36 21.57 34.65
CA GLU A 461 18.36 21.19 35.65
C GLU A 461 17.44 20.08 35.13
N GLN A 462 16.92 20.21 33.90
CA GLN A 462 16.08 19.19 33.29
C GLN A 462 16.84 17.89 33.03
N LEU A 463 18.10 17.98 32.59
CA LEU A 463 18.95 16.80 32.38
C LEU A 463 19.28 16.10 33.70
N LYS A 464 19.63 16.84 34.76
CA LYS A 464 19.89 16.27 36.09
C LYS A 464 18.63 15.63 36.71
N ALA A 465 17.46 16.22 36.48
CA ALA A 465 16.19 15.61 36.88
C ALA A 465 15.98 14.25 36.19
N PHE A 466 16.30 14.17 34.89
CA PHE A 466 16.27 12.92 34.14
C PHE A 466 17.30 11.90 34.66
N GLU A 467 18.55 12.31 34.90
CA GLU A 467 19.59 11.44 35.48
C GLU A 467 19.15 10.87 36.83
N LYS A 468 18.55 11.69 37.70
CA LYS A 468 18.03 11.25 39.00
C LYS A 468 16.87 10.26 38.86
N GLU A 469 15.99 10.51 37.90
CA GLU A 469 14.80 9.69 37.68
C GLU A 469 15.14 8.30 37.14
N TYR A 470 16.12 8.16 36.24
CA TYR A 470 16.42 6.88 35.58
C TYR A 470 17.77 6.27 35.95
N GLY A 471 18.57 6.92 36.79
CA GLY A 471 19.93 6.48 37.12
C GLY A 471 20.00 5.56 38.33
N GLY A 472 21.12 4.86 38.45
CA GLY A 472 21.37 3.95 39.58
C GLY A 472 22.42 2.86 39.34
N GLY A 473 22.58 2.37 38.10
CA GLY A 473 23.53 1.29 37.76
C GLY A 473 24.37 1.52 36.48
N PRO A 474 25.43 0.72 36.23
CA PRO A 474 26.28 0.86 35.03
C PRO A 474 25.52 0.79 33.69
N GLY A 475 24.52 -0.08 33.58
CA GLY A 475 23.67 -0.19 32.38
C GLY A 475 22.72 0.99 32.19
N GLU A 476 22.16 1.51 33.28
CA GLU A 476 21.25 2.66 33.29
C GLU A 476 22.00 3.97 32.97
N ASN A 477 23.21 4.14 33.51
CA ASN A 477 24.03 5.33 33.24
C ASN A 477 24.44 5.42 31.75
N LEU A 478 24.72 4.29 31.11
CA LEU A 478 24.99 4.22 29.68
C LEU A 478 23.77 4.66 28.86
N PHE A 479 22.59 4.13 29.22
CA PHE A 479 21.31 4.54 28.62
C PHE A 479 21.05 6.04 28.78
N ILE A 480 21.23 6.57 29.98
CA ILE A 480 21.03 8.00 30.29
C ILE A 480 21.91 8.86 29.40
N ASN A 481 23.21 8.60 29.36
CA ASN A 481 24.14 9.42 28.58
C ASN A 481 23.79 9.38 27.09
N SER A 482 23.43 8.21 26.56
CA SER A 482 22.96 8.08 25.17
C SER A 482 21.67 8.88 24.92
N LYS A 483 20.67 8.78 25.80
CA LYS A 483 19.39 9.48 25.63
C LYS A 483 19.52 10.99 25.80
N ILE A 484 20.37 11.46 26.72
CA ILE A 484 20.65 12.89 26.87
C ILE A 484 21.27 13.45 25.60
N ILE A 485 22.21 12.72 24.98
CA ILE A 485 22.74 13.08 23.66
C ILE A 485 21.63 13.12 22.61
N ASP A 486 20.78 12.08 22.54
CA ASP A 486 19.66 12.05 21.60
C ASP A 486 18.62 13.17 21.86
N PHE A 487 18.48 13.65 23.09
CA PHE A 487 17.61 14.79 23.44
C PHE A 487 18.21 16.14 23.06
N LEU A 488 19.54 16.26 23.10
CA LEU A 488 20.27 17.45 22.68
C LEU A 488 20.32 17.56 21.14
N ASP A 489 20.41 16.44 20.43
CA ASP A 489 20.52 16.39 18.96
C ASP A 489 19.45 17.24 18.23
N PRO A 490 18.13 17.13 18.52
CA PRO A 490 17.12 18.01 17.93
C PRO A 490 17.35 19.50 18.19
N GLY A 491 17.76 19.86 19.41
CA GLY A 491 18.06 21.25 19.79
C GLY A 491 19.28 21.79 19.04
N LEU A 492 20.34 20.97 18.91
CA LEU A 492 21.51 21.29 18.09
C LEU A 492 21.10 21.52 16.64
N ARG A 493 20.29 20.62 16.05
CA ARG A 493 19.81 20.74 14.65
C ARG A 493 18.96 21.99 14.44
N GLN A 494 18.09 22.33 15.38
CA GLN A 494 17.28 23.55 15.30
C GLN A 494 18.13 24.83 15.35
N CYS A 495 19.27 24.78 16.04
CA CYS A 495 20.21 25.89 16.11
C CYS A 495 21.16 25.96 14.89
N LEU A 496 21.18 24.92 14.04
CA LEU A 496 21.92 24.94 12.77
C LEU A 496 21.06 25.60 11.68
N TYR A 497 21.38 26.85 11.38
CA TYR A 497 20.89 27.51 10.17
C TYR A 497 21.81 27.19 8.99
N TYR A 498 21.26 27.05 7.78
CA TYR A 498 22.07 26.97 6.57
C TYR A 498 22.76 28.32 6.39
N GLU A 499 24.09 28.37 6.46
CA GLU A 499 24.84 29.61 6.30
C GLU A 499 24.98 29.92 4.80
N PRO A 500 24.31 30.96 4.26
CA PRO A 500 24.64 31.42 2.92
C PRO A 500 26.10 31.87 2.86
N SER A 501 26.72 31.67 1.69
CA SER A 501 28.09 32.07 1.43
C SER A 501 28.27 33.57 1.60
N THR A 502 29.30 33.98 2.37
CA THR A 502 29.68 35.39 2.47
C THR A 502 30.55 35.79 1.30
N SER A 503 30.07 36.75 0.50
CA SER A 503 30.82 37.32 -0.62
C SER A 503 31.79 38.41 -0.16
N LEU A 504 32.76 38.71 -1.02
CA LEU A 504 33.70 39.81 -0.88
C LEU A 504 33.67 40.70 -2.12
N ILE A 505 33.44 41.99 -1.93
CA ILE A 505 33.22 42.99 -2.98
C ILE A 505 34.23 44.13 -2.86
N LYS A 506 34.79 44.56 -3.99
CA LYS A 506 35.64 45.76 -4.12
C LYS A 506 34.93 46.82 -4.94
N VAL A 507 34.95 48.06 -4.45
CA VAL A 507 34.25 49.22 -5.04
C VAL A 507 35.21 50.40 -5.23
N LYS A 508 34.95 51.25 -6.22
CA LYS A 508 35.73 52.48 -6.46
C LYS A 508 35.43 53.54 -5.39
N SER A 509 36.37 54.46 -5.17
CA SER A 509 36.21 55.59 -4.25
C SER A 509 35.08 56.54 -4.68
N GLY A 510 34.41 57.18 -3.71
CA GLY A 510 33.42 58.25 -3.97
C GLY A 510 31.99 57.82 -4.29
N MET A 511 31.64 56.54 -4.10
CA MET A 511 30.27 56.02 -4.21
C MET A 511 29.52 56.19 -2.89
N ASP A 512 28.31 56.74 -2.91
CA ASP A 512 27.48 56.88 -1.71
C ASP A 512 26.81 55.56 -1.29
N GLU A 513 26.36 55.49 -0.03
CA GLU A 513 25.78 54.27 0.57
C GLU A 513 24.48 53.80 -0.12
N GLU A 514 23.66 54.72 -0.63
CA GLU A 514 22.38 54.41 -1.28
C GLU A 514 22.63 53.75 -2.65
N THR A 515 23.55 54.32 -3.43
CA THR A 515 24.01 53.75 -4.70
C THR A 515 24.67 52.38 -4.50
N LEU A 516 25.52 52.25 -3.47
CA LEU A 516 26.19 50.99 -3.14
C LEU A 516 25.18 49.89 -2.74
N LEU A 517 24.20 50.21 -1.91
CA LEU A 517 23.14 49.28 -1.53
C LEU A 517 22.31 48.86 -2.76
N GLY A 518 21.90 49.80 -3.61
CA GLY A 518 21.14 49.53 -4.83
C GLY A 518 21.88 48.61 -5.80
N LEU A 519 23.20 48.76 -5.93
CA LEU A 519 24.05 47.90 -6.75
C LEU A 519 24.13 46.47 -6.22
N ILE A 520 24.25 46.28 -4.90
CA ILE A 520 24.29 44.96 -4.28
C ILE A 520 22.94 44.25 -4.42
N GLU A 521 21.83 44.97 -4.16
CA GLU A 521 20.47 44.40 -4.22
C GLU A 521 19.99 44.11 -5.65
N SER A 522 20.55 44.78 -6.67
CA SER A 522 20.25 44.49 -8.08
C SER A 522 20.62 43.05 -8.51
N ASN A 523 21.47 42.36 -7.71
CA ASN A 523 21.83 40.97 -7.88
C ASN A 523 21.21 40.10 -6.78
N GLY A 524 20.05 39.51 -7.06
CA GLY A 524 19.34 38.62 -6.13
C GLY A 524 20.04 37.31 -5.74
N ARG A 525 21.36 37.21 -5.93
CA ARG A 525 22.23 36.09 -5.51
C ARG A 525 23.11 36.41 -4.30
N ILE A 526 23.24 37.68 -3.90
CA ILE A 526 24.08 38.09 -2.76
C ILE A 526 23.19 38.34 -1.56
N SER A 527 23.26 37.47 -0.56
CA SER A 527 22.52 37.64 0.70
C SER A 527 23.37 38.29 1.81
N ARG A 528 24.70 38.16 1.73
CA ARG A 528 25.66 38.79 2.66
C ARG A 528 27.01 39.05 2.01
N ALA A 529 27.63 40.19 2.30
CA ALA A 529 28.92 40.55 1.71
C ALA A 529 29.73 41.52 2.59
N TYR A 530 31.05 41.35 2.59
CA TYR A 530 31.98 42.40 3.00
C TYR A 530 32.36 43.25 1.79
N VAL A 531 32.32 44.57 1.96
CA VAL A 531 32.56 45.55 0.90
C VAL A 531 33.69 46.46 1.34
N PHE A 532 34.72 46.60 0.51
CA PHE A 532 35.80 47.56 0.73
C PHE A 532 35.96 48.49 -0.48
N THR A 533 36.15 49.78 -0.20
CA THR A 533 36.27 50.83 -1.21
C THR A 533 37.73 51.27 -1.39
N GLU A 534 38.05 51.91 -2.50
CA GLU A 534 39.41 52.44 -2.78
C GLU A 534 39.79 53.65 -1.92
N ASP A 535 38.82 54.33 -1.31
CA ASP A 535 39.01 55.40 -0.31
C ASP A 535 39.06 54.86 1.14
N ASN A 536 39.45 53.59 1.29
CA ASN A 536 39.70 52.93 2.57
C ASN A 536 38.47 52.84 3.50
N GLN A 537 37.25 52.74 2.97
CA GLN A 537 36.05 52.45 3.77
C GLN A 537 35.71 50.95 3.74
N PHE A 538 35.12 50.46 4.84
CA PHE A 538 34.73 49.06 5.01
C PHE A 538 33.27 48.96 5.45
N TYR A 539 32.48 48.18 4.71
CA TYR A 539 31.06 47.97 4.97
C TYR A 539 30.72 46.49 5.04
N PHE A 540 29.65 46.18 5.75
CA PHE A 540 29.03 44.87 5.74
C PHE A 540 27.59 44.98 5.26
N TYR A 541 27.24 44.16 4.28
CA TYR A 541 25.89 43.98 3.76
C TYR A 541 25.30 42.66 4.28
N HIS A 542 24.06 42.72 4.77
CA HIS A 542 23.24 41.54 5.04
C HIS A 542 21.78 41.85 4.73
N GLU A 543 21.12 40.99 3.97
CA GLU A 543 19.73 41.15 3.55
C GLU A 543 18.76 41.34 4.73
N GLY A 544 19.02 40.63 5.84
CA GLY A 544 18.19 40.67 7.06
C GLY A 544 18.49 41.82 8.03
N ASN A 545 19.56 42.60 7.83
CA ASN A 545 19.93 43.68 8.76
C ASN A 545 19.08 44.95 8.53
N LYS A 546 18.96 45.78 9.58
CA LYS A 546 18.34 47.12 9.52
C LYS A 546 19.26 48.15 10.21
N PRO A 547 19.97 49.02 9.47
CA PRO A 547 20.08 49.09 8.00
C PRO A 547 20.82 47.88 7.40
N LYS A 548 20.52 47.54 6.13
CA LYS A 548 21.09 46.35 5.44
C LYS A 548 22.57 46.48 5.13
N LEU A 549 23.01 47.69 4.80
CA LEU A 549 24.42 48.05 4.62
C LEU A 549 24.85 48.87 5.85
N LYS A 550 25.96 48.47 6.47
CA LYS A 550 26.47 49.11 7.68
C LYS A 550 27.97 49.34 7.55
N ALA A 551 28.42 50.56 7.79
CA ALA A 551 29.84 50.86 7.93
C ALA A 551 30.41 50.13 9.15
N VAL A 552 31.56 49.48 8.97
CA VAL A 552 32.31 48.80 10.04
C VAL A 552 33.55 49.64 10.34
N PRO A 553 33.58 50.36 11.48
CA PRO A 553 34.66 51.29 11.78
C PRO A 553 35.95 50.51 12.08
N ILE A 554 36.96 50.65 11.22
CA ILE A 554 38.29 50.06 11.39
C ILE A 554 39.38 51.06 11.01
N ASP A 555 40.56 50.92 11.63
CA ASP A 555 41.73 51.72 11.25
C ASP A 555 42.37 51.25 9.94
N GLU A 556 43.17 52.12 9.33
CA GLU A 556 43.81 51.84 8.03
C GLU A 556 44.74 50.62 8.09
N ALA A 557 45.48 50.42 9.19
CA ALA A 557 46.38 49.28 9.33
C ALA A 557 45.63 47.94 9.37
N THR A 558 44.46 47.91 9.99
CA THR A 558 43.57 46.75 10.08
C THR A 558 42.89 46.47 8.76
N LEU A 559 42.44 47.51 8.06
CA LEU A 559 41.90 47.39 6.71
C LEU A 559 42.94 46.81 5.74
N GLN A 560 44.20 47.27 5.79
CA GLN A 560 45.26 46.72 4.95
C GLN A 560 45.54 45.23 5.25
N LYS A 561 45.41 44.79 6.50
CA LYS A 561 45.49 43.36 6.85
C LYS A 561 44.33 42.56 6.25
N ILE A 562 43.10 43.07 6.35
CA ILE A 562 41.91 42.44 5.74
C ILE A 562 42.09 42.33 4.21
N ILE A 563 42.55 43.40 3.55
CA ILE A 563 42.85 43.41 2.11
C ILE A 563 43.93 42.38 1.76
N LYS A 564 44.95 42.22 2.59
CA LYS A 564 45.99 41.20 2.40
C LYS A 564 45.43 39.77 2.48
N ILE A 565 44.57 39.50 3.46
CA ILE A 565 43.92 38.19 3.63
C ILE A 565 43.02 37.87 2.44
N ALA A 566 42.22 38.86 2.02
CA ALA A 566 41.43 38.78 0.80
C ALA A 566 42.29 38.47 -0.44
N SER A 567 43.41 39.17 -0.61
CA SER A 567 44.36 38.97 -1.72
C SER A 567 44.92 37.55 -1.76
N GLN A 568 45.35 37.03 -0.61
CA GLN A 568 45.85 35.65 -0.49
C GLN A 568 44.78 34.60 -0.79
N GLN A 569 43.52 34.85 -0.43
CA GLN A 569 42.43 33.94 -0.76
C GLN A 569 42.18 33.88 -2.28
N ILE A 570 42.23 35.04 -2.95
CA ILE A 570 42.04 35.15 -4.41
C ILE A 570 43.13 34.37 -5.12
N GLU A 571 44.39 34.54 -4.71
CA GLU A 571 45.54 33.80 -5.24
C GLU A 571 45.38 32.28 -5.05
N LYS A 572 44.97 31.82 -3.86
CA LYS A 572 44.77 30.40 -3.56
C LYS A 572 43.62 29.74 -4.35
N LEU A 573 42.58 30.48 -4.70
CA LEU A 573 41.39 29.94 -5.38
C LEU A 573 41.54 29.86 -6.90
N GLY A 574 42.53 30.53 -7.49
CA GLY A 574 42.79 30.51 -8.95
C GLY A 574 41.71 31.19 -9.81
N SER A 575 40.75 31.88 -9.18
CA SER A 575 39.64 32.56 -9.86
C SER A 575 39.98 34.02 -10.09
N ASN A 576 40.12 34.45 -11.34
CA ASN A 576 40.21 35.88 -11.65
C ASN A 576 38.90 36.59 -11.27
N PRO A 577 38.96 37.75 -10.59
CA PRO A 577 37.77 38.48 -10.17
C PRO A 577 37.00 38.97 -11.42
N LYS A 578 35.79 38.46 -11.63
CA LYS A 578 34.93 38.83 -12.76
C LYS A 578 34.21 40.13 -12.43
N LYS A 579 34.11 41.05 -13.39
CA LYS A 579 33.13 42.14 -13.31
C LYS A 579 31.76 41.51 -13.48
N VAL A 580 30.84 41.70 -12.54
CA VAL A 580 29.52 41.05 -12.60
C VAL A 580 28.36 42.05 -12.51
N LEU A 581 28.54 43.24 -11.91
CA LEU A 581 27.42 44.11 -11.54
C LEU A 581 27.57 45.54 -12.06
N SER A 582 26.56 45.99 -12.80
CA SER A 582 26.45 47.35 -13.35
C SER A 582 25.05 47.91 -13.21
N LEU A 583 24.92 49.13 -12.69
CA LEU A 583 23.67 49.90 -12.65
C LEU A 583 23.97 51.28 -13.23
N GLY A 584 23.36 51.64 -14.37
CA GLY A 584 23.72 52.85 -15.11
C GLY A 584 25.17 52.82 -15.62
N ASN A 585 25.93 53.89 -15.35
CA ASN A 585 27.36 54.01 -15.73
C ASN A 585 28.34 53.46 -14.67
N GLU A 586 27.84 52.95 -13.54
CA GLU A 586 28.66 52.50 -12.42
C GLU A 586 28.73 50.97 -12.35
N SER A 587 29.85 50.45 -11.82
CA SER A 587 30.06 48.99 -11.69
C SER A 587 30.84 48.61 -10.44
N ILE A 588 30.45 47.51 -9.79
CA ILE A 588 31.15 46.91 -8.65
C ILE A 588 31.78 45.57 -9.04
N LYS A 589 32.90 45.23 -8.39
CA LYS A 589 33.66 44.01 -8.66
C LYS A 589 33.46 43.02 -7.51
N GLU A 590 32.73 41.94 -7.76
CA GLU A 590 32.74 40.80 -6.87
C GLU A 590 34.08 40.09 -7.03
N VAL A 591 34.84 40.03 -5.94
CA VAL A 591 36.21 39.52 -5.94
C VAL A 591 36.22 38.05 -5.52
N CYS A 592 35.31 37.68 -4.61
CA CYS A 592 35.08 36.30 -4.22
C CYS A 592 33.60 36.07 -3.89
N SER A 593 32.99 35.04 -4.46
CA SER A 593 31.58 34.71 -4.19
C SER A 593 31.37 33.91 -2.91
N PHE A 594 32.46 33.51 -2.24
CA PHE A 594 32.44 32.72 -1.02
C PHE A 594 33.76 32.84 -0.25
N LEU A 595 33.71 33.36 0.97
CA LEU A 595 34.83 33.34 1.91
C LEU A 595 34.95 31.96 2.58
N ARG A 596 36.14 31.35 2.49
CA ARG A 596 36.44 30.14 3.28
C ARG A 596 36.41 30.48 4.77
N GLN A 597 35.99 29.54 5.60
CA GLN A 597 35.79 29.73 7.05
C GLN A 597 37.01 30.34 7.76
N GLU A 598 38.22 29.88 7.45
CA GLU A 598 39.47 30.39 8.04
C GLU A 598 39.63 31.90 7.78
N ASN A 599 39.47 32.33 6.53
CA ASN A 599 39.58 33.73 6.16
C ASN A 599 38.39 34.56 6.68
N LEU A 600 37.20 33.96 6.75
CA LEU A 600 36.04 34.58 7.35
C LEU A 600 36.29 34.85 8.84
N ASN A 601 36.85 33.90 9.60
CA ASN A 601 37.26 34.08 10.99
C ASN A 601 38.25 35.23 11.16
N ASP A 602 39.31 35.24 10.34
CA ASP A 602 40.34 36.27 10.44
C ASP A 602 39.77 37.66 10.15
N ILE A 603 38.95 37.79 9.10
CA ILE A 603 38.29 39.06 8.75
C ILE A 603 37.33 39.49 9.85
N CYS A 604 36.48 38.60 10.35
CA CYS A 604 35.53 38.92 11.41
C CYS A 604 36.22 39.33 12.72
N THR A 605 37.37 38.73 13.03
CA THR A 605 38.16 39.04 14.22
C THR A 605 38.86 40.39 14.08
N LEU A 606 39.46 40.67 12.92
CA LEU A 606 40.08 41.97 12.63
C LEU A 606 39.04 43.10 12.60
N ALA A 607 37.85 42.83 12.10
CA ALA A 607 36.76 43.79 12.03
C ALA A 607 35.92 43.90 13.32
N ASP A 608 36.18 43.04 14.32
CA ASP A 608 35.34 42.83 15.52
C ASP A 608 33.82 42.79 15.18
N HIS A 609 33.48 42.12 14.08
CA HIS A 609 32.15 42.14 13.48
C HIS A 609 31.70 40.74 13.02
N SER A 610 30.56 40.26 13.53
CA SER A 610 29.96 38.99 13.09
C SER A 610 29.09 39.16 11.84
N PRO A 611 29.15 38.25 10.86
CA PRO A 611 28.37 38.34 9.62
C PRO A 611 26.93 37.81 9.78
N TYR A 612 26.46 37.70 11.02
CA TYR A 612 25.16 37.12 11.37
C TYR A 612 24.19 38.23 11.78
N ASP A 613 22.93 38.07 11.41
CA ASP A 613 21.86 38.91 11.96
C ASP A 613 21.57 38.55 13.45
N PRO A 614 20.77 39.37 14.18
CA PRO A 614 20.48 39.10 15.59
C PRO A 614 19.81 37.75 15.89
N GLU A 615 19.00 37.22 14.98
CA GLU A 615 18.32 35.93 15.15
C GLU A 615 19.33 34.77 14.96
N GLU A 616 20.13 34.84 13.90
CA GLU A 616 21.23 33.91 13.64
C GLU A 616 22.23 33.91 14.80
N LEU A 617 22.61 35.08 15.30
CA LEU A 617 23.51 35.21 16.44
C LEU A 617 22.92 34.58 17.70
N ASN A 618 21.61 34.69 17.92
CA ASN A 618 20.94 34.03 19.04
C ASN A 618 20.99 32.49 18.89
N LYS A 619 20.75 31.95 17.69
CA LYS A 619 20.88 30.51 17.40
C LYS A 619 22.31 30.02 17.62
N LYS A 620 23.32 30.79 17.18
CA LYS A 620 24.74 30.47 17.45
C LYS A 620 25.06 30.47 18.93
N ARG A 621 24.54 31.44 19.69
CA ARG A 621 24.70 31.49 21.16
C ARG A 621 24.03 30.30 21.84
N ASN A 622 22.84 29.89 21.42
CA ASN A 622 22.19 28.67 21.91
C ASN A 622 23.02 27.42 21.60
N LEU A 623 23.59 27.32 20.39
CA LEU A 623 24.47 26.21 20.01
C LEU A 623 25.75 26.19 20.89
N LEU A 624 26.32 27.34 21.25
CA LEU A 624 27.46 27.43 22.17
C LEU A 624 27.11 26.96 23.59
N VAL A 625 25.90 27.26 24.08
CA VAL A 625 25.40 26.75 25.36
C VAL A 625 25.25 25.23 25.33
N LEU A 626 24.67 24.69 24.25
CA LEU A 626 24.47 23.25 24.10
C LEU A 626 25.79 22.50 23.87
N ARG A 627 26.77 23.13 23.20
CA ARG A 627 28.09 22.55 22.91
C ARG A 627 28.78 22.03 24.16
N GLU A 628 28.82 22.85 25.20
CA GLU A 628 29.54 22.49 26.43
C GLU A 628 28.87 21.31 27.14
N ILE A 629 27.55 21.36 27.25
CA ILE A 629 26.74 20.28 27.82
C ILE A 629 26.93 19.00 27.00
N TYR A 630 26.87 19.09 25.67
CA TYR A 630 27.03 17.94 24.78
C TYR A 630 28.41 17.28 24.93
N ILE A 631 29.48 18.08 25.00
CA ILE A 631 30.85 17.59 25.20
C ILE A 631 31.01 16.96 26.58
N GLU A 632 30.40 17.52 27.62
CA GLU A 632 30.40 16.92 28.97
C GLU A 632 29.78 15.51 28.94
N TYR A 633 28.60 15.36 28.33
CA TYR A 633 27.91 14.07 28.24
C TYR A 633 28.61 13.09 27.29
N LEU A 634 29.23 13.56 26.22
CA LEU A 634 30.10 12.72 25.38
C LEU A 634 31.31 12.22 26.15
N SER A 635 31.90 13.03 27.02
CA SER A 635 33.02 12.61 27.87
C SER A 635 32.60 11.52 28.85
N LYS A 636 31.43 11.67 29.49
CA LYS A 636 30.84 10.62 30.34
C LYS A 636 30.58 9.33 29.54
N LEU A 637 30.03 9.47 28.33
CA LEU A 637 29.76 8.34 27.46
C LEU A 637 31.04 7.65 26.99
N LEU A 638 32.11 8.40 26.71
CA LEU A 638 33.40 7.85 26.28
C LEU A 638 33.98 6.85 27.30
N LEU A 639 33.76 7.10 28.60
CA LEU A 639 34.19 6.21 29.68
C LEU A 639 33.37 4.92 29.77
N GLN A 640 32.16 4.90 29.20
CA GLN A 640 31.21 3.80 29.33
C GLN A 640 31.06 2.99 28.02
N ASP A 641 30.97 3.67 26.89
CA ASP A 641 30.94 3.13 25.53
C ASP A 641 31.73 4.03 24.57
N ARG A 642 33.01 3.68 24.44
CA ARG A 642 33.97 4.40 23.60
C ARG A 642 33.52 4.49 22.14
N LYS A 643 32.94 3.42 21.60
CA LYS A 643 32.57 3.34 20.18
C LYS A 643 31.38 4.24 19.87
N LEU A 644 30.37 4.23 20.74
CA LEU A 644 29.20 5.09 20.60
C LEU A 644 29.57 6.58 20.75
N ALA A 645 30.42 6.92 21.72
CA ALA A 645 30.91 8.28 21.92
C ALA A 645 31.69 8.79 20.70
N VAL A 646 32.62 8.00 20.14
CA VAL A 646 33.38 8.38 18.93
C VAL A 646 32.45 8.61 17.75
N ARG A 647 31.44 7.75 17.54
CA ARG A 647 30.47 7.91 16.45
C ARG A 647 29.68 9.22 16.57
N LYS A 648 29.18 9.54 17.76
CA LYS A 648 28.45 10.80 18.01
C LYS A 648 29.38 12.03 17.91
N TRP A 649 30.63 11.91 18.35
CA TRP A 649 31.65 12.94 18.16
C TRP A 649 31.89 13.22 16.68
N GLN A 650 32.09 12.19 15.87
CA GLN A 650 32.27 12.31 14.41
C GLN A 650 31.09 13.01 13.72
N GLU A 651 29.86 12.69 14.13
CA GLU A 651 28.64 13.30 13.56
C GLU A 651 28.60 14.82 13.79
N TRP A 652 29.03 15.28 14.97
CA TRP A 652 28.79 16.65 15.42
C TRP A 652 30.02 17.55 15.52
N ARG A 653 31.25 17.00 15.45
CA ARG A 653 32.51 17.73 15.67
C ARG A 653 32.61 19.03 14.86
N SER A 654 32.34 18.97 13.56
CA SER A 654 32.42 20.14 12.68
C SER A 654 31.44 21.23 13.09
N SER A 655 30.21 20.86 13.43
CA SER A 655 29.16 21.79 13.87
C SER A 655 29.41 22.37 15.27
N LEU A 656 30.02 21.59 16.17
CA LEU A 656 30.31 22.02 17.54
C LEU A 656 31.56 22.90 17.64
N LEU A 657 32.51 22.77 16.71
CA LEU A 657 33.78 23.50 16.75
C LEU A 657 33.91 24.58 15.66
N GLY A 658 33.13 24.52 14.59
CA GLY A 658 33.22 25.40 13.41
C GLY A 658 32.63 26.81 13.58
N PHE A 659 32.74 27.43 14.75
CA PHE A 659 32.21 28.78 15.01
C PHE A 659 33.22 29.89 14.74
N LEU A 660 32.72 31.08 14.40
CA LEU A 660 33.56 32.28 14.28
C LEU A 660 34.11 32.72 15.64
N ASP A 661 35.40 33.08 15.69
CA ASP A 661 36.08 33.46 16.94
C ASP A 661 35.43 34.67 17.61
N VAL A 662 34.95 35.64 16.83
CA VAL A 662 34.20 36.81 17.34
C VAL A 662 32.91 36.41 18.09
N VAL A 663 32.28 35.30 17.68
CA VAL A 663 31.06 34.78 18.34
C VAL A 663 31.43 33.93 19.57
N GLN A 664 32.57 33.24 19.53
CA GLN A 664 33.06 32.41 20.65
C GLN A 664 33.68 33.23 21.78
N LYS A 665 34.15 34.45 21.51
CA LYS A 665 34.85 35.35 22.45
C LYS A 665 34.13 35.49 23.80
N ASP A 666 32.80 35.54 23.77
CA ASP A 666 31.95 35.69 24.97
C ASP A 666 31.56 34.36 25.64
N SER A 667 31.96 33.22 25.09
CA SER A 667 31.63 31.88 25.60
C SER A 667 32.74 30.88 25.27
N PRO A 668 33.95 31.05 25.86
CA PRO A 668 35.07 30.16 25.63
C PRO A 668 34.80 28.77 26.22
N LEU A 669 35.36 27.72 25.58
CA LEU A 669 35.32 26.36 26.14
C LEU A 669 36.01 26.32 27.51
N SER A 670 35.35 25.73 28.51
CA SER A 670 35.96 25.45 29.80
C SER A 670 37.15 24.49 29.70
N PRO A 671 38.08 24.51 30.68
CA PRO A 671 39.19 23.57 30.72
C PRO A 671 38.74 22.10 30.65
N THR A 672 37.62 21.77 31.31
CA THR A 672 37.03 20.43 31.30
C THR A 672 36.57 20.01 29.91
N ALA A 673 35.89 20.91 29.18
CA ALA A 673 35.46 20.62 27.81
C ALA A 673 36.65 20.45 26.85
N ARG A 674 37.74 21.22 27.04
CA ARG A 674 38.97 21.08 26.24
C ARG A 674 39.66 19.73 26.46
N ASP A 675 39.77 19.30 27.72
CA ASP A 675 40.31 17.97 28.06
C ASP A 675 39.43 16.84 27.48
N ALA A 676 38.11 16.99 27.56
CA ALA A 676 37.18 16.04 26.94
C ALA A 676 37.36 15.96 25.41
N ILE A 677 37.50 17.09 24.71
CA ILE A 677 37.79 17.12 23.27
C ILE A 677 39.09 16.39 22.96
N MET A 678 40.17 16.64 23.73
CA MET A 678 41.45 15.94 23.51
C MET A 678 41.29 14.42 23.63
N LYS A 679 40.56 13.95 24.65
CA LYS A 679 40.27 12.52 24.86
C LYS A 679 39.42 11.93 23.74
N LEU A 680 38.43 12.66 23.25
CA LEU A 680 37.59 12.27 22.12
C LEU A 680 38.38 12.19 20.80
N ASP A 681 39.25 13.17 20.54
CA ASP A 681 40.11 13.20 19.35
C ASP A 681 41.15 12.06 19.37
N VAL A 682 41.70 11.73 20.53
CA VAL A 682 42.57 10.55 20.69
C VAL A 682 41.79 9.27 20.44
N ALA A 683 40.59 9.15 21.00
CA ALA A 683 39.74 7.97 20.79
C ALA A 683 39.26 7.81 19.34
N GLU A 684 38.99 8.91 18.65
CA GLU A 684 38.67 8.91 17.22
C GLU A 684 39.86 8.42 16.39
N LYS A 685 41.06 8.94 16.64
CA LYS A 685 42.29 8.51 15.96
C LYS A 685 42.55 7.03 16.15
N GLU A 686 42.50 6.54 17.38
CA GLU A 686 42.66 5.11 17.67
C GLU A 686 41.59 4.24 16.99
N SER A 687 40.34 4.72 16.95
CA SER A 687 39.25 4.01 16.25
C SER A 687 39.45 3.98 14.73
N LEU A 688 39.96 5.06 14.12
CA LEU A 688 40.29 5.12 12.70
C LEU A 688 41.48 4.21 12.37
N GLU A 689 42.50 4.17 13.22
CA GLU A 689 43.63 3.25 13.09
C GLU A 689 43.20 1.79 13.20
N HIS A 690 42.33 1.46 14.17
CA HIS A 690 41.74 0.13 14.30
C HIS A 690 40.82 -0.24 13.12
N GLN A 691 40.05 0.70 12.57
CA GLN A 691 39.25 0.45 11.35
C GLN A 691 40.13 0.23 10.12
N ASN A 692 41.23 0.96 9.99
CA ASN A 692 42.21 0.76 8.93
C ASN A 692 42.96 -0.58 9.05
N GLN A 693 43.08 -1.12 10.28
CA GLN A 693 43.64 -2.44 10.54
C GLN A 693 42.61 -3.58 10.43
N ALA A 694 41.33 -3.34 10.76
CA ALA A 694 40.28 -4.35 10.79
C ALA A 694 39.50 -4.50 9.47
N ASN A 695 39.72 -3.64 8.48
CA ASN A 695 39.03 -3.68 7.19
C ASN A 695 39.91 -4.41 6.14
N PRO A 696 39.63 -5.70 5.81
CA PRO A 696 40.47 -6.47 4.88
C PRO A 696 40.43 -5.91 3.46
N LEU A 697 39.47 -5.02 3.17
CA LEU A 697 39.27 -4.38 1.88
C LEU A 697 40.36 -3.33 1.58
N PHE A 698 40.88 -2.62 2.59
CA PHE A 698 41.93 -1.62 2.40
C PHE A 698 43.35 -2.23 2.40
N GLN A 699 43.59 -3.29 3.16
CA GLN A 699 44.80 -4.10 3.00
C GLN A 699 44.81 -4.87 1.66
N LYS A 700 43.64 -5.29 1.15
CA LYS A 700 43.54 -5.84 -0.22
C LYS A 700 43.84 -4.79 -1.29
N LEU A 701 43.35 -3.55 -1.17
CA LEU A 701 43.60 -2.51 -2.19
C LEU A 701 45.07 -2.11 -2.33
N SER A 702 45.88 -2.25 -1.27
CA SER A 702 47.34 -2.07 -1.33
C SER A 702 48.09 -3.30 -1.86
N SER A 703 47.45 -4.47 -1.95
CA SER A 703 48.06 -5.74 -2.41
C SER A 703 47.43 -6.32 -3.68
N THR A 704 46.39 -5.69 -4.25
CA THR A 704 45.75 -6.07 -5.53
C THR A 704 46.42 -5.47 -6.76
N ALA A 705 47.59 -4.84 -6.65
CA ALA A 705 48.37 -4.45 -7.83
C ALA A 705 48.97 -5.65 -8.60
N THR A 706 48.88 -6.88 -8.08
CA THR A 706 49.51 -8.08 -8.71
C THR A 706 48.61 -9.31 -8.88
N SER A 707 47.29 -9.25 -8.65
CA SER A 707 46.40 -10.43 -8.84
C SER A 707 45.48 -10.40 -10.06
N VAL A 708 45.50 -9.32 -10.84
CA VAL A 708 44.64 -9.15 -12.04
C VAL A 708 44.97 -10.16 -13.15
N THR A 709 46.12 -10.83 -13.10
CA THR A 709 46.52 -11.86 -14.07
C THR A 709 46.09 -13.29 -13.74
N LYS A 710 45.46 -13.57 -12.58
CA LYS A 710 45.01 -14.95 -12.24
C LYS A 710 43.51 -15.19 -12.48
N GLY A 711 42.67 -14.16 -12.38
CA GLY A 711 41.21 -14.27 -12.64
C GLY A 711 40.82 -14.40 -14.12
N VAL A 712 41.74 -14.11 -15.04
CA VAL A 712 41.54 -14.26 -16.48
C VAL A 712 41.84 -15.69 -16.97
N LEU A 713 42.57 -16.49 -16.18
CA LEU A 713 42.95 -17.87 -16.53
C LEU A 713 41.94 -18.94 -16.07
N GLU A 714 41.03 -18.64 -15.14
CA GLU A 714 39.95 -19.57 -14.75
C GLU A 714 38.67 -19.43 -15.57
N LYS A 715 38.45 -18.27 -16.24
CA LYS A 715 37.35 -18.10 -17.20
C LYS A 715 37.59 -18.81 -18.54
N GLY A 716 38.82 -19.28 -18.80
CA GLY A 716 39.19 -19.98 -20.03
C GLY A 716 38.94 -21.50 -20.03
N LEU A 717 38.57 -22.12 -18.90
CA LEU A 717 38.53 -23.58 -18.76
C LEU A 717 37.13 -24.22 -18.68
N SER A 718 36.04 -23.45 -18.73
CA SER A 718 34.67 -24.01 -18.77
C SER A 718 34.03 -24.02 -20.16
N PHE A 719 34.74 -23.54 -21.20
CA PHE A 719 34.19 -23.36 -22.55
C PHE A 719 34.08 -24.66 -23.38
N PHE A 720 34.67 -25.77 -22.92
CA PHE A 720 34.70 -27.05 -23.65
C PHE A 720 34.30 -28.25 -22.78
N LYS A 721 33.05 -28.26 -22.29
CA LYS A 721 32.35 -29.51 -21.99
C LYS A 721 30.98 -29.46 -22.65
N SER A 722 30.66 -30.48 -23.45
CA SER A 722 29.31 -30.73 -23.95
C SER A 722 28.41 -31.00 -22.75
N ALA A 723 27.84 -29.93 -22.19
CA ALA A 723 26.96 -30.02 -21.03
C ALA A 723 25.73 -30.83 -21.44
N ASN A 724 25.54 -31.99 -20.82
CA ASN A 724 24.28 -32.71 -20.93
C ASN A 724 23.15 -31.81 -20.35
N LEU A 725 21.90 -32.09 -20.71
CA LEU A 725 20.73 -31.29 -20.29
C LEU A 725 20.73 -30.97 -18.78
N LYS A 726 21.13 -31.95 -17.96
CA LYS A 726 21.21 -31.81 -16.50
C LYS A 726 22.24 -30.77 -16.08
N ASP A 727 23.41 -30.75 -16.68
CA ASP A 727 24.47 -29.78 -16.38
C ASP A 727 24.06 -28.35 -16.78
N ILE A 728 23.41 -28.20 -17.94
CA ILE A 728 22.90 -26.91 -18.43
C ILE A 728 21.90 -26.32 -17.44
N VAL A 729 20.88 -27.11 -17.10
CA VAL A 729 19.77 -26.70 -16.24
C VAL A 729 20.23 -26.43 -14.82
N SER A 730 21.14 -27.26 -14.28
CA SER A 730 21.72 -27.07 -12.94
C SER A 730 22.62 -25.83 -12.88
N SER A 731 23.40 -25.59 -13.93
CA SER A 731 24.23 -24.38 -14.05
C SER A 731 23.36 -23.13 -14.09
N TYR A 732 22.31 -23.12 -14.92
CA TYR A 732 21.38 -21.98 -15.00
C TYR A 732 20.69 -21.70 -13.65
N PHE A 733 20.27 -22.75 -12.94
CA PHE A 733 19.69 -22.61 -11.60
C PHE A 733 20.67 -22.01 -10.58
N SER A 734 21.97 -22.29 -10.72
CA SER A 734 23.03 -21.81 -9.81
C SER A 734 23.53 -20.41 -10.13
N LYS A 735 23.28 -19.88 -11.34
CA LYS A 735 23.64 -18.51 -11.76
C LYS A 735 22.75 -17.42 -11.13
N GLU A 736 22.24 -17.63 -9.92
CA GLU A 736 21.38 -16.66 -9.24
C GLU A 736 22.12 -15.31 -9.14
N PRO A 737 21.66 -14.24 -9.80
CA PRO A 737 22.43 -13.00 -9.81
C PRO A 737 22.41 -12.37 -8.42
N ASN A 738 23.59 -12.05 -7.90
CA ASN A 738 23.80 -10.94 -6.94
C ASN A 738 23.62 -9.57 -7.62
N GLU A 739 22.92 -9.51 -8.76
CA GLU A 739 22.85 -8.32 -9.59
C GLU A 739 21.94 -7.26 -8.98
N GLN A 740 22.49 -6.05 -9.03
CA GLN A 740 21.97 -4.80 -8.52
C GLN A 740 20.56 -4.51 -9.05
N GLN A 741 19.76 -3.85 -8.21
CA GLN A 741 18.35 -3.48 -8.38
C GLN A 741 17.98 -2.66 -9.64
N ASN A 742 18.85 -2.49 -10.65
CA ASN A 742 18.71 -1.46 -11.69
C ASN A 742 18.74 -1.90 -13.17
N THR A 743 18.80 -3.21 -13.51
CA THR A 743 18.71 -3.65 -14.92
C THR A 743 17.42 -4.42 -15.21
N TRP A 744 16.52 -3.82 -15.99
CA TRP A 744 15.18 -4.30 -16.30
C TRP A 744 15.10 -5.56 -17.23
N ARG A 745 16.19 -6.32 -17.42
CA ARG A 745 16.20 -7.50 -18.32
C ARG A 745 17.06 -8.63 -17.76
N TYR A 746 16.44 -9.78 -17.50
CA TYR A 746 17.13 -11.04 -17.21
C TYR A 746 17.77 -11.63 -18.47
N ALA A 747 18.92 -12.29 -18.33
CA ALA A 747 19.55 -13.03 -19.42
C ALA A 747 18.72 -14.27 -19.80
N GLN A 748 18.44 -14.43 -21.10
CA GLN A 748 17.82 -15.63 -21.68
C GLN A 748 18.89 -16.52 -22.30
N GLU A 749 18.83 -17.83 -22.05
CA GLU A 749 19.72 -18.83 -22.68
C GLU A 749 18.90 -19.72 -23.62
N THR A 750 19.24 -19.72 -24.92
CA THR A 750 18.60 -20.58 -25.93
C THR A 750 19.54 -21.73 -26.27
N HIS A 751 19.03 -22.96 -26.27
CA HIS A 751 19.77 -24.19 -26.56
C HIS A 751 19.15 -24.93 -27.75
N ASP A 752 19.35 -24.40 -28.96
CA ASP A 752 18.70 -24.90 -30.19
C ASP A 752 18.98 -26.38 -30.46
N ALA A 753 20.19 -26.85 -30.17
CA ALA A 753 20.57 -28.26 -30.34
C ALA A 753 19.77 -29.25 -29.46
N LEU A 754 19.23 -28.77 -28.34
CA LEU A 754 18.38 -29.54 -27.42
C LEU A 754 16.91 -29.10 -27.50
N GLY A 755 16.56 -28.15 -28.36
CA GLY A 755 15.18 -27.75 -28.62
C GLY A 755 14.47 -27.02 -27.48
N PHE A 756 15.20 -26.28 -26.62
CA PHE A 756 14.59 -25.50 -25.54
C PHE A 756 15.29 -24.16 -25.26
N LYS A 757 14.63 -23.30 -24.48
CA LYS A 757 15.19 -22.08 -23.91
C LYS A 757 14.87 -21.96 -22.42
N LEU A 758 15.75 -21.26 -21.70
CA LEU A 758 15.62 -20.92 -20.29
C LEU A 758 15.53 -19.41 -20.13
N SER A 759 14.58 -18.94 -19.32
CA SER A 759 14.47 -17.53 -18.96
C SER A 759 14.06 -17.35 -17.51
N MET A 760 14.56 -16.28 -16.88
CA MET A 760 14.15 -15.87 -15.55
C MET A 760 13.21 -14.67 -15.63
N PHE A 761 12.19 -14.64 -14.77
CA PHE A 761 11.19 -13.58 -14.79
C PHE A 761 10.56 -13.34 -13.41
N HIS A 762 9.93 -12.19 -13.27
CA HIS A 762 9.07 -11.85 -12.14
C HIS A 762 7.61 -12.11 -12.49
N PHE A 763 6.88 -12.80 -11.61
CA PHE A 763 5.44 -13.00 -11.81
C PHE A 763 4.61 -11.84 -11.23
N LEU A 764 5.08 -11.18 -10.15
CA LEU A 764 4.53 -9.92 -9.61
C LEU A 764 5.55 -8.78 -9.68
N ASN A 765 5.09 -7.51 -9.62
CA ASN A 765 5.92 -6.28 -9.71
C ASN A 765 6.96 -6.08 -8.57
N GLY A 766 7.36 -7.13 -7.84
CA GLY A 766 8.34 -7.08 -6.77
C GLY A 766 9.63 -7.83 -7.13
N ALA A 767 10.78 -7.26 -6.73
CA ALA A 767 12.12 -7.84 -6.93
C ALA A 767 12.33 -9.23 -6.27
N SER A 768 11.36 -9.70 -5.49
CA SER A 768 11.43 -10.86 -4.59
C SER A 768 10.58 -12.06 -5.00
N ASP A 769 9.92 -12.05 -6.18
CA ASP A 769 9.18 -13.20 -6.73
C ASP A 769 9.84 -13.63 -8.05
N ARG A 770 10.74 -14.61 -8.00
CA ARG A 770 11.60 -15.00 -9.13
C ARG A 770 11.34 -16.45 -9.55
N TRP A 771 11.12 -16.64 -10.85
CA TRP A 771 10.84 -17.93 -11.48
C TRP A 771 11.80 -18.19 -12.64
N ILE A 772 12.13 -19.46 -12.83
CA ILE A 772 12.84 -19.96 -14.01
C ILE A 772 11.81 -20.66 -14.89
N ARG A 773 11.74 -20.25 -16.16
CA ARG A 773 10.88 -20.81 -17.21
C ARG A 773 11.71 -21.74 -18.09
N TYR A 774 11.22 -22.94 -18.31
CA TYR A 774 11.69 -23.85 -19.37
C TYR A 774 10.65 -23.84 -20.49
N GLU A 775 11.07 -23.54 -21.71
CA GLU A 775 10.20 -23.48 -22.87
C GLU A 775 10.78 -24.25 -24.06
N ARG A 776 9.99 -25.16 -24.63
CA ARG A 776 10.34 -25.88 -25.86
C ARG A 776 10.35 -24.94 -27.06
N THR A 777 11.40 -25.02 -27.87
CA THR A 777 11.54 -24.26 -29.13
C THR A 777 11.24 -25.09 -30.37
N SER A 778 11.31 -26.43 -30.29
CA SER A 778 11.01 -27.33 -31.41
C SER A 778 10.23 -28.58 -30.97
N PRO A 779 9.00 -28.82 -31.49
CA PRO A 779 8.23 -27.92 -32.36
C PRO A 779 7.81 -26.63 -31.62
N PRO A 780 7.63 -25.51 -32.35
CA PRO A 780 7.20 -24.26 -31.74
C PRO A 780 5.84 -24.42 -31.06
N MET A 781 5.67 -23.74 -29.93
CA MET A 781 4.40 -23.76 -29.20
C MET A 781 3.43 -22.70 -29.72
N ASN A 782 2.14 -23.00 -29.63
CA ASN A 782 1.08 -22.00 -29.79
C ASN A 782 1.10 -21.01 -28.62
N GLN A 783 0.43 -19.86 -28.78
CA GLN A 783 0.26 -18.91 -27.69
C GLN A 783 -0.45 -19.57 -26.50
N ILE A 784 0.21 -19.55 -25.34
CA ILE A 784 -0.28 -20.20 -24.12
C ILE A 784 -1.18 -19.23 -23.35
N ASP A 785 -2.36 -19.72 -22.96
CA ASP A 785 -3.20 -19.03 -21.97
C ASP A 785 -2.65 -19.31 -20.57
N GLU A 786 -1.87 -18.40 -20.01
CA GLU A 786 -1.31 -18.56 -18.66
C GLU A 786 -2.39 -18.68 -17.56
N PHE A 787 -3.67 -18.42 -17.89
CA PHE A 787 -4.83 -18.56 -17.00
C PHE A 787 -5.62 -19.87 -17.19
N GLY A 788 -5.10 -20.82 -17.98
CA GLY A 788 -5.70 -22.14 -18.17
C GLY A 788 -5.52 -23.12 -17.00
N TRP A 789 -5.76 -24.40 -17.29
CA TRP A 789 -5.44 -25.53 -16.41
C TRP A 789 -3.94 -25.62 -16.14
N LYS A 790 -3.55 -26.09 -14.95
CA LYS A 790 -2.17 -26.18 -14.44
C LYS A 790 -1.95 -27.43 -13.62
N PHE A 791 -0.78 -28.06 -13.75
CA PHE A 791 -0.28 -29.01 -12.75
C PHE A 791 0.70 -28.31 -11.81
N ASN A 792 0.55 -28.54 -10.52
CA ASN A 792 1.46 -28.04 -9.49
C ASN A 792 2.16 -29.21 -8.81
N LEU A 793 3.47 -29.10 -8.63
CA LEU A 793 4.30 -30.10 -7.97
C LEU A 793 4.79 -29.54 -6.63
N SER A 794 4.54 -30.28 -5.56
CA SER A 794 5.00 -29.97 -4.20
C SER A 794 6.43 -30.45 -4.00
N ILE A 795 7.37 -29.54 -3.75
CA ILE A 795 8.80 -29.85 -3.61
C ILE A 795 9.37 -29.07 -2.42
N HIS A 796 10.05 -29.76 -1.50
CA HIS A 796 10.72 -29.12 -0.36
C HIS A 796 11.81 -28.15 -0.85
N LYS A 797 12.01 -27.01 -0.16
CA LYS A 797 12.88 -25.91 -0.65
C LYS A 797 14.31 -26.36 -0.95
N ASP A 798 14.88 -27.26 -0.14
CA ASP A 798 16.26 -27.72 -0.36
C ASP A 798 16.39 -28.69 -1.55
N ASP A 799 15.26 -29.22 -2.05
CA ASP A 799 15.24 -30.24 -3.09
C ASP A 799 14.87 -29.64 -4.47
N VAL A 800 14.57 -28.35 -4.56
CA VAL A 800 14.18 -27.65 -5.80
C VAL A 800 15.29 -27.70 -6.86
N SER A 801 16.54 -27.47 -6.46
CA SER A 801 17.71 -27.57 -7.35
C SER A 801 17.92 -28.98 -7.90
N LYS A 802 17.50 -30.00 -7.15
CA LYS A 802 17.59 -31.42 -7.53
C LYS A 802 16.40 -31.87 -8.39
N ALA A 803 15.22 -31.29 -8.16
CA ALA A 803 14.01 -31.59 -8.92
C ALA A 803 14.03 -31.00 -10.34
N PHE A 804 14.62 -29.82 -10.54
CA PHE A 804 14.61 -29.13 -11.82
C PHE A 804 15.21 -29.95 -12.98
N PRO A 805 16.42 -30.55 -12.86
CA PRO A 805 16.96 -31.37 -13.94
C PRO A 805 16.12 -32.61 -14.25
N ILE A 806 15.48 -33.21 -13.23
CA ILE A 806 14.61 -34.39 -13.41
C ILE A 806 13.41 -34.04 -14.28
N VAL A 807 12.73 -32.92 -14.00
CA VAL A 807 11.58 -32.47 -14.78
C VAL A 807 12.01 -32.02 -16.17
N ALA A 808 13.15 -31.34 -16.32
CA ALA A 808 13.68 -30.97 -17.62
C ALA A 808 13.97 -32.19 -18.51
N GLU A 809 14.55 -33.27 -17.95
CA GLU A 809 14.75 -34.53 -18.67
C GLU A 809 13.44 -35.18 -19.12
N VAL A 810 12.43 -35.21 -18.25
CA VAL A 810 11.11 -35.73 -18.62
C VAL A 810 10.47 -34.84 -19.69
N ALA A 811 10.59 -33.52 -19.56
CA ALA A 811 10.09 -32.56 -20.54
C ALA A 811 10.72 -32.76 -21.91
N ASN A 812 12.04 -32.96 -21.96
CA ASN A 812 12.75 -33.24 -23.20
C ASN A 812 12.37 -34.61 -23.80
N GLN A 813 12.23 -35.64 -22.97
CA GLN A 813 11.86 -36.99 -23.43
C GLN A 813 10.41 -37.11 -23.91
N MET A 814 9.49 -36.41 -23.26
CA MET A 814 8.04 -36.49 -23.51
C MET A 814 7.52 -35.29 -24.31
N ASN A 815 8.43 -34.43 -24.80
CA ASN A 815 8.12 -33.28 -25.62
C ASN A 815 7.14 -32.28 -24.95
N LEU A 816 7.35 -31.98 -23.66
CA LEU A 816 6.53 -31.02 -22.92
C LEU A 816 6.85 -29.60 -23.35
N GLY A 817 5.82 -28.78 -23.55
CA GLY A 817 5.95 -27.42 -24.04
C GLY A 817 6.53 -26.45 -23.00
N LEU A 818 5.83 -26.25 -21.88
CA LEU A 818 6.14 -25.18 -20.93
C LEU A 818 5.99 -25.63 -19.47
N PHE A 819 7.01 -25.34 -18.67
CA PHE A 819 6.89 -25.35 -17.21
C PHE A 819 7.74 -24.24 -16.58
N LYS A 820 7.45 -23.93 -15.32
CA LYS A 820 8.25 -23.01 -14.51
C LYS A 820 8.55 -23.58 -13.14
N ILE A 821 9.68 -23.19 -12.56
CA ILE A 821 10.11 -23.57 -11.22
C ILE A 821 10.56 -22.33 -10.44
N MET A 822 10.32 -22.31 -9.13
CA MET A 822 10.85 -21.27 -8.24
C MET A 822 12.38 -21.28 -8.22
N CYS A 823 13.02 -20.12 -8.10
CA CYS A 823 14.44 -20.07 -7.73
C CYS A 823 14.64 -20.46 -6.25
N GLN A 824 15.89 -20.68 -5.84
CA GLN A 824 16.20 -21.05 -4.45
C GLN A 824 15.74 -19.99 -3.46
N ALA A 825 15.97 -18.70 -3.73
CA ALA A 825 15.51 -17.61 -2.86
C ALA A 825 13.98 -17.59 -2.69
N GLN A 826 13.23 -17.82 -3.77
CA GLN A 826 11.76 -17.85 -3.73
C GLN A 826 11.24 -19.07 -2.95
N ALA A 827 11.80 -20.25 -3.20
CA ALA A 827 11.42 -21.47 -2.46
C ALA A 827 11.69 -21.33 -0.95
N ASN A 828 12.84 -20.75 -0.57
CA ASN A 828 13.17 -20.46 0.82
C ASN A 828 12.15 -19.50 1.45
N ARG A 829 11.78 -18.43 0.75
CA ARG A 829 10.82 -17.43 1.24
C ARG A 829 9.42 -17.99 1.45
N VAL A 830 8.91 -18.75 0.47
CA VAL A 830 7.57 -19.37 0.53
C VAL A 830 7.44 -20.27 1.75
N GLN A 831 8.47 -21.07 2.05
CA GLN A 831 8.44 -22.00 3.18
C GLN A 831 8.80 -21.35 4.54
N ASN A 832 9.44 -20.16 4.55
CA ASN A 832 9.92 -19.53 5.79
C ASN A 832 9.01 -18.46 6.43
N ASN A 833 7.88 -18.04 5.83
CA ASN A 833 6.68 -17.44 6.50
C ASN A 833 5.85 -16.47 5.63
N ASP A 834 6.27 -16.06 4.43
CA ASP A 834 5.65 -14.90 3.76
C ASP A 834 4.39 -15.21 2.92
N VAL A 835 4.27 -16.40 2.32
CA VAL A 835 3.18 -16.71 1.37
C VAL A 835 2.76 -18.19 1.45
N LYS A 836 2.08 -18.59 2.53
CA LYS A 836 1.67 -19.98 2.77
C LYS A 836 0.79 -20.58 1.66
N THR A 837 0.08 -19.76 0.87
CA THR A 837 -0.77 -20.19 -0.25
C THR A 837 0.01 -20.75 -1.45
N MET A 838 1.32 -20.47 -1.52
CA MET A 838 2.21 -20.94 -2.59
C MET A 838 2.91 -22.27 -2.29
N ILE A 839 2.80 -22.77 -1.05
CA ILE A 839 3.35 -24.08 -0.68
C ILE A 839 2.63 -25.17 -1.47
N GLY A 840 3.40 -26.09 -2.05
CA GLY A 840 2.89 -27.17 -2.89
C GLY A 840 2.78 -26.81 -4.38
N ARG A 841 3.38 -25.68 -4.79
CA ARG A 841 3.37 -25.14 -6.15
C ARG A 841 4.77 -24.70 -6.60
N GLU A 842 5.81 -25.31 -6.04
CA GLU A 842 7.21 -24.92 -6.31
C GLU A 842 7.61 -25.13 -7.78
N LEU A 843 6.93 -26.05 -8.47
CA LEU A 843 7.00 -26.22 -9.92
C LEU A 843 5.60 -26.28 -10.53
N VAL A 844 5.40 -25.63 -11.67
CA VAL A 844 4.12 -25.55 -12.39
C VAL A 844 4.28 -25.95 -13.85
N ILE A 845 3.48 -26.92 -14.32
CA ILE A 845 3.43 -27.36 -15.73
C ILE A 845 2.14 -26.87 -16.37
N TYR A 846 2.23 -26.37 -17.62
CA TYR A 846 1.11 -25.78 -18.36
C TYR A 846 0.57 -26.76 -19.42
N PRO A 847 -0.51 -27.52 -19.12
CA PRO A 847 -1.05 -28.53 -20.04
C PRO A 847 -1.52 -27.99 -21.39
N ASN A 848 -1.96 -26.74 -21.45
CA ASN A 848 -2.38 -26.10 -22.70
C ASN A 848 -1.21 -25.81 -23.67
N ALA A 849 0.04 -26.03 -23.26
CA ALA A 849 1.18 -26.09 -24.16
C ALA A 849 1.21 -27.38 -25.01
N ASN A 850 0.41 -28.38 -24.64
CA ASN A 850 0.26 -29.66 -25.31
C ASN A 850 -1.24 -30.09 -25.36
N PRO A 851 -2.10 -29.32 -26.05
CA PRO A 851 -3.56 -29.58 -26.09
C PRO A 851 -3.92 -30.91 -26.77
N GLU A 852 -2.99 -31.50 -27.53
CA GLU A 852 -3.14 -32.81 -28.19
C GLU A 852 -3.11 -33.99 -27.22
N LEU A 853 -2.61 -33.81 -25.99
CA LEU A 853 -2.43 -34.90 -25.04
C LEU A 853 -3.74 -35.22 -24.30
N SER A 854 -4.13 -36.49 -24.37
CA SER A 854 -5.25 -37.04 -23.60
C SER A 854 -4.94 -37.15 -22.11
N ALA A 855 -5.97 -37.32 -21.27
CA ALA A 855 -5.82 -37.52 -19.83
C ALA A 855 -4.89 -38.69 -19.48
N ALA A 856 -4.95 -39.78 -20.25
CA ALA A 856 -4.11 -40.96 -20.04
C ALA A 856 -2.63 -40.67 -20.31
N GLN A 857 -2.31 -39.98 -21.42
CA GLN A 857 -0.94 -39.61 -21.75
C GLN A 857 -0.34 -38.64 -20.71
N TRP A 858 -1.15 -37.71 -20.20
CA TRP A 858 -0.72 -36.87 -19.08
C TRP A 858 -0.42 -37.67 -17.82
N ILE A 859 -1.25 -38.67 -17.49
CA ILE A 859 -0.99 -39.54 -16.34
C ILE A 859 0.35 -40.27 -16.49
N ASP A 860 0.67 -40.80 -17.68
CA ASP A 860 1.95 -41.47 -17.92
C ASP A 860 3.16 -40.53 -17.68
N ILE A 861 3.06 -39.28 -18.16
CA ILE A 861 4.07 -38.24 -17.93
C ILE A 861 4.23 -37.97 -16.43
N LEU A 862 3.12 -37.78 -15.72
CA LEU A 862 3.12 -37.45 -14.29
C LEU A 862 3.66 -38.61 -13.45
N LEU A 863 3.29 -39.85 -13.77
CA LEU A 863 3.82 -41.05 -13.11
C LEU A 863 5.33 -41.18 -13.29
N LYS A 864 5.86 -40.85 -14.47
CA LYS A 864 7.31 -40.85 -14.72
C LYS A 864 8.05 -39.80 -13.89
N ILE A 865 7.44 -38.64 -13.65
CA ILE A 865 8.00 -37.62 -12.74
C ILE A 865 7.96 -38.12 -11.29
N GLU A 866 6.81 -38.63 -10.84
CA GLU A 866 6.59 -39.19 -9.51
C GLU A 866 7.62 -40.29 -9.19
N GLU A 867 7.81 -41.27 -10.08
CA GLU A 867 8.78 -42.35 -9.91
C GLU A 867 10.22 -41.82 -9.77
N ARG A 868 10.62 -40.87 -10.63
CA ARG A 868 11.96 -40.27 -10.57
C ARG A 868 12.16 -39.43 -9.32
N PHE A 869 11.13 -38.72 -8.84
CA PHE A 869 11.20 -37.96 -7.59
C PHE A 869 11.35 -38.89 -6.39
N LYS A 870 10.58 -39.99 -6.33
CA LYS A 870 10.71 -41.01 -5.29
C LYS A 870 12.12 -41.64 -5.30
N LYS A 871 12.62 -42.04 -6.48
CA LYS A 871 13.97 -42.60 -6.63
C LYS A 871 15.07 -41.62 -6.24
N ALA A 872 14.88 -40.34 -6.54
CA ALA A 872 15.81 -39.29 -6.15
C ALA A 872 15.68 -38.86 -4.69
N GLY A 873 14.69 -39.35 -3.93
CA GLY A 873 14.46 -38.94 -2.54
C GLY A 873 14.06 -37.48 -2.39
N ILE A 874 13.30 -36.94 -3.35
CA ILE A 874 12.73 -35.58 -3.26
C ILE A 874 11.65 -35.56 -2.18
N ARG A 875 11.69 -34.61 -1.25
CA ARG A 875 10.66 -34.42 -0.22
C ARG A 875 9.56 -33.50 -0.74
N THR A 876 8.33 -33.71 -0.30
CA THR A 876 7.22 -32.77 -0.52
C THR A 876 7.38 -31.56 0.40
N SER A 877 6.88 -30.41 -0.02
CA SER A 877 6.82 -29.21 0.82
C SER A 877 5.69 -29.23 1.85
N SER A 878 4.72 -30.12 1.66
CA SER A 878 3.57 -30.34 2.52
C SER A 878 3.05 -31.77 2.33
N ASP A 879 2.45 -32.35 3.36
CA ASP A 879 1.83 -33.69 3.30
C ASP A 879 0.48 -33.67 2.55
N SER A 880 -0.17 -32.50 2.48
CA SER A 880 -1.43 -32.27 1.77
C SER A 880 -1.24 -31.30 0.60
N CYS A 881 -1.88 -31.58 -0.54
CA CYS A 881 -1.97 -30.60 -1.63
C CYS A 881 -2.90 -29.42 -1.23
N PRO A 882 -2.74 -28.24 -1.83
CA PRO A 882 -3.66 -27.12 -1.60
C PRO A 882 -5.12 -27.53 -1.85
N ALA A 883 -6.05 -27.08 -1.00
CA ALA A 883 -7.49 -27.39 -1.13
C ALA A 883 -8.09 -26.91 -2.46
N SER A 884 -7.50 -25.88 -3.05
CA SER A 884 -7.84 -25.34 -4.38
C SER A 884 -7.39 -26.21 -5.55
N ASN A 885 -6.69 -27.32 -5.28
CA ASN A 885 -6.22 -28.26 -6.28
C ASN A 885 -6.86 -29.64 -6.05
N ARG A 886 -7.03 -30.39 -7.14
CA ARG A 886 -7.29 -31.84 -7.10
C ARG A 886 -5.96 -32.59 -6.98
N LYS A 887 -5.82 -33.47 -5.99
CA LYS A 887 -4.65 -34.35 -5.89
C LYS A 887 -4.67 -35.38 -7.03
N LEU A 888 -3.54 -35.54 -7.72
CA LEU A 888 -3.36 -36.57 -8.74
C LEU A 888 -2.22 -37.54 -8.39
N GLY A 889 -1.22 -37.11 -7.62
CA GLY A 889 -0.09 -37.94 -7.18
C GLY A 889 0.39 -37.54 -5.77
N LYS A 890 1.54 -38.09 -5.35
CA LYS A 890 2.19 -37.68 -4.10
C LYS A 890 2.69 -36.25 -4.18
N TYR A 891 3.36 -35.90 -5.28
CA TYR A 891 3.88 -34.56 -5.54
C TYR A 891 2.90 -33.75 -6.39
N VAL A 892 2.14 -34.39 -7.28
CA VAL A 892 1.35 -33.71 -8.32
C VAL A 892 -0.08 -33.39 -7.89
N SER A 893 -0.51 -32.16 -8.19
CA SER A 893 -1.90 -31.70 -8.08
C SER A 893 -2.33 -30.88 -9.30
N TYR A 894 -3.64 -30.72 -9.53
CA TYR A 894 -4.24 -30.12 -10.73
C TYR A 894 -5.23 -29.01 -10.38
N THR A 895 -5.21 -27.89 -11.10
CA THR A 895 -6.08 -26.72 -10.83
C THR A 895 -6.25 -25.83 -12.05
N HIS A 896 -7.06 -24.77 -11.96
CA HIS A 896 -7.30 -23.80 -13.02
C HIS A 896 -7.18 -22.36 -12.48
N ALA A 897 -6.58 -21.45 -13.25
CA ALA A 897 -6.36 -20.08 -12.75
C ALA A 897 -7.66 -19.30 -12.48
N ALA A 898 -8.74 -19.59 -13.20
CA ALA A 898 -10.06 -18.94 -13.04
C ALA A 898 -10.60 -18.85 -11.60
N TRP A 899 -10.16 -19.72 -10.67
CA TRP A 899 -10.48 -19.56 -9.24
C TRP A 899 -9.24 -19.48 -8.34
N THR A 900 -8.01 -19.58 -8.87
CA THR A 900 -6.79 -19.53 -8.05
C THR A 900 -5.92 -18.30 -8.29
N ASP A 901 -6.22 -17.48 -9.30
CA ASP A 901 -5.40 -16.31 -9.63
C ASP A 901 -5.53 -15.21 -8.56
N GLU A 902 -6.76 -14.86 -8.19
CA GLU A 902 -7.03 -13.88 -7.13
C GLU A 902 -7.18 -14.48 -5.73
N LYS A 903 -7.73 -15.70 -5.63
CA LYS A 903 -8.10 -16.35 -4.36
C LYS A 903 -7.69 -17.82 -4.31
N MET A 904 -6.50 -18.09 -3.82
CA MET A 904 -5.95 -19.46 -3.78
C MET A 904 -6.60 -20.38 -2.72
N ASP A 905 -7.53 -19.87 -1.92
CA ASP A 905 -8.22 -20.57 -0.83
C ASP A 905 -9.55 -21.23 -1.25
N ILE A 906 -10.07 -20.96 -2.46
CA ILE A 906 -11.32 -21.56 -2.94
C ILE A 906 -11.10 -23.06 -3.23
N PRO A 907 -11.82 -23.98 -2.55
CA PRO A 907 -11.69 -25.41 -2.80
C PRO A 907 -11.96 -25.80 -4.25
N PHE A 908 -11.24 -26.79 -4.80
CA PHE A 908 -11.36 -27.19 -6.20
C PHE A 908 -12.81 -27.46 -6.63
N ALA A 909 -13.56 -28.22 -5.83
CA ALA A 909 -14.95 -28.60 -6.11
C ALA A 909 -15.90 -27.40 -6.14
N GLU A 910 -15.60 -26.36 -5.36
CA GLU A 910 -16.35 -25.10 -5.37
C GLU A 910 -15.95 -24.26 -6.59
N GLY A 911 -14.65 -24.06 -6.81
CA GLY A 911 -14.11 -23.24 -7.89
C GLY A 911 -14.52 -23.72 -9.28
N ILE A 912 -14.46 -25.04 -9.53
CA ILE A 912 -14.85 -25.61 -10.82
C ILE A 912 -16.34 -25.40 -11.12
N LYS A 913 -17.20 -25.49 -10.09
CA LYS A 913 -18.64 -25.27 -10.18
C LYS A 913 -18.97 -23.78 -10.35
N GLU A 914 -18.28 -22.92 -9.61
CA GLU A 914 -18.50 -21.48 -9.68
C GLU A 914 -18.18 -20.92 -11.07
N THR A 915 -17.13 -21.46 -11.71
CA THR A 915 -16.62 -21.08 -13.03
C THR A 915 -17.22 -21.86 -14.20
N ALA A 916 -18.14 -22.79 -13.92
CA ALA A 916 -18.83 -23.63 -14.90
C ALA A 916 -17.87 -24.40 -15.84
N LEU A 917 -16.77 -24.92 -15.28
CA LEU A 917 -15.71 -25.65 -15.99
C LEU A 917 -15.81 -27.17 -15.83
N GLU A 918 -16.92 -27.69 -15.28
CA GLU A 918 -17.05 -29.12 -15.00
C GLU A 918 -16.96 -29.98 -16.27
N ASP A 919 -17.47 -29.46 -17.39
CA ASP A 919 -17.48 -30.15 -18.68
C ASP A 919 -16.10 -30.08 -19.40
N GLU A 920 -15.16 -29.27 -18.90
CA GLU A 920 -13.81 -29.09 -19.46
C GLU A 920 -12.71 -29.74 -18.60
N ASP A 921 -13.09 -30.47 -17.56
CA ASP A 921 -12.17 -31.16 -16.65
C ASP A 921 -11.62 -32.44 -17.26
N LEU A 922 -10.36 -32.37 -17.71
CA LEU A 922 -9.65 -33.49 -18.33
C LEU A 922 -9.56 -34.74 -17.43
N PHE A 923 -9.61 -34.56 -16.10
CA PHE A 923 -9.44 -35.63 -15.12
C PHE A 923 -10.72 -35.97 -14.36
N ALA A 924 -11.89 -35.59 -14.86
CA ALA A 924 -13.18 -35.87 -14.21
C ALA A 924 -13.39 -37.36 -13.88
N ASP A 925 -12.84 -38.25 -14.70
CA ASP A 925 -12.94 -39.71 -14.56
C ASP A 925 -11.83 -40.34 -13.70
N TYR A 926 -10.95 -39.54 -13.10
CA TYR A 926 -9.84 -40.05 -12.28
C TYR A 926 -9.98 -39.64 -10.81
N VAL A 927 -9.48 -40.50 -9.92
CA VAL A 927 -9.39 -40.28 -8.47
C VAL A 927 -8.00 -40.63 -7.99
N PHE A 928 -7.51 -39.96 -6.96
CA PHE A 928 -6.25 -40.32 -6.32
C PHE A 928 -6.43 -41.60 -5.48
N ASP A 929 -5.56 -42.57 -5.68
CA ASP A 929 -5.47 -43.78 -4.87
C ASP A 929 -4.34 -43.60 -3.84
N GLU A 930 -4.69 -43.59 -2.55
CA GLU A 930 -3.73 -43.38 -1.47
C GLU A 930 -2.76 -44.55 -1.30
N ILE A 931 -3.16 -45.77 -1.68
CA ILE A 931 -2.33 -46.98 -1.53
C ILE A 931 -1.21 -46.97 -2.55
N THR A 932 -1.54 -46.67 -3.81
CA THR A 932 -0.55 -46.64 -4.90
C THR A 932 0.10 -45.26 -5.06
N GLU A 933 -0.38 -44.25 -4.33
CA GLU A 933 -0.01 -42.83 -4.46
C GLU A 933 -0.09 -42.33 -5.93
N ALA A 934 -1.13 -42.74 -6.67
CA ALA A 934 -1.24 -42.52 -8.11
C ALA A 934 -2.70 -42.27 -8.55
N PRO A 935 -2.94 -41.66 -9.73
CA PRO A 935 -4.28 -41.54 -10.27
C PRO A 935 -4.82 -42.90 -10.71
N ARG A 936 -6.04 -43.22 -10.28
CA ARG A 936 -6.82 -44.40 -10.72
C ARG A 936 -8.08 -43.95 -11.44
N LYS A 937 -8.42 -44.61 -12.54
CA LYS A 937 -9.69 -44.36 -13.23
C LYS A 937 -10.86 -44.81 -12.35
N LYS A 938 -11.91 -44.00 -12.25
CA LYS A 938 -13.14 -44.36 -11.54
C LYS A 938 -13.71 -45.62 -12.16
N VAL A 939 -13.96 -46.64 -11.35
CA VAL A 939 -14.68 -47.82 -11.80
C VAL A 939 -16.11 -47.37 -12.07
N ALA A 940 -16.57 -47.50 -13.33
CA ALA A 940 -17.94 -47.19 -13.67
C ALA A 940 -18.86 -48.02 -12.76
N SER A 941 -19.61 -47.36 -11.87
CA SER A 941 -20.70 -48.02 -11.17
C SER A 941 -21.66 -48.49 -12.25
N LYS A 942 -21.72 -49.80 -12.51
CA LYS A 942 -22.84 -50.35 -13.27
C LYS A 942 -24.11 -49.85 -12.58
N LYS A 943 -24.87 -48.98 -13.24
CA LYS A 943 -26.22 -48.66 -12.78
C LYS A 943 -26.94 -50.01 -12.59
N PRO A 944 -27.61 -50.25 -11.44
CA PRO A 944 -28.61 -51.30 -11.39
C PRO A 944 -29.61 -51.02 -12.52
N ARG A 945 -29.92 -52.06 -13.32
CA ARG A 945 -30.89 -51.97 -14.40
C ARG A 945 -32.26 -51.55 -13.90
#